data_AF-L9YVI3-F1
#
_entry.id   AF-L9YVI3-F1
#
_cell.length_a   1.000
_cell.length_b   1.000
_cell.length_c   1.000
_cell.angle_alpha   90.00
_cell.angle_beta   90.00
_cell.angle_gamma   90.00
#
_symmetry.space_group_name_H-M   'P 1'
#
loop_
_entity.id
_entity.type
_entity.pdbx_description
1 polymer ?
#
loop_
_entity_poly.entity_id
_entity_poly.type
_entity_poly.pdbx_seq_one_letter_code
_entity_poly.pdbx_strand_id
1 'polypeptide(L)'
;MSARKFLRFQCHEFDGHFHLVRDGLKSYYALTDVRKNHDWTNEGKPSGTFEAGGETWRVCLDYDEQPILPWDDPSYKLETAYLYRLYFVCEDETYDGERADQSQRVKGGTITFRPRWPDMKRREKADTDDDGQWTGPVKDVNGYMDLGAPYVDAQVQGSNIEFDRYPDLLAEAAATFGIPRRYFDEFYKTSNIVDAAVYVRLLRSKSGPIYAADGPIARMHSLLESDRSGYRKHVEDNRDRPGDYVTSVVSDRRAGQIIRGHEIGKEAKHYYMKDPDNYDPDEFGWHPKLEVGYQTSVTDRTVYWERDDGELDRNDLCRELEELLVNTLDWSGFDETGGSESYQEDAYFDPDDRERRSLKLVDCPLPEIESEQEAAVMRLWGDMNPSDEALVDTLLTDGGKVSPRDAADETGYCYDTVLRAVDRLEGFIEHTYGELAIESDYAAQAMLKRVRSAEEQFRRSIGSTVMQVADDAQNIETDAFDRFVQNYDVGVDETRNDCRALLKPRYVAADTADAKNLAREAHVALLERHGNSRGFQMRVELANGTSKRFRDLEQGWAGAAWDDEAARRKRERQLEGQADIDDRNLDPEEIDLEETWKQFADHDEWVNYSTLRLIVSQVVNDVDRALETLQERGKIVIEQGRGFALAPR
;
A
#
# COMPACT_ATOMS: atom_id res chain seq x y z
N MET A 1 -6.49 5.19 28.58
CA MET A 1 -6.25 6.27 27.59
C MET A 1 -6.64 7.59 28.25
N SER A 2 -5.80 8.62 28.16
CA SER A 2 -6.15 9.96 28.68
C SER A 2 -6.83 10.74 27.59
N ALA A 3 -8.03 11.27 27.84
CA ALA A 3 -8.79 12.00 26.83
C ALA A 3 -8.04 13.29 26.40
N ARG A 4 -7.66 13.35 25.12
CA ARG A 4 -6.95 14.46 24.45
C ARG A 4 -7.96 15.23 23.58
N LYS A 5 -7.64 16.49 23.24
CA LYS A 5 -8.39 17.24 22.23
C LYS A 5 -7.90 16.84 20.85
N PHE A 6 -8.79 16.37 20.02
CA PHE A 6 -8.57 16.07 18.60
C PHE A 6 -9.37 17.04 17.75
N LEU A 7 -8.93 17.24 16.50
CA LEU A 7 -9.76 17.85 15.46
C LEU A 7 -11.09 17.10 15.40
N ARG A 8 -12.22 17.81 15.27
CA ARG A 8 -13.51 17.17 15.04
C ARG A 8 -13.59 16.70 13.58
N PHE A 9 -13.93 15.43 13.39
CA PHE A 9 -14.09 14.86 12.04
C PHE A 9 -15.52 15.03 11.57
N GLN A 10 -15.70 15.28 10.28
CA GLN A 10 -17.02 15.49 9.72
C GLN A 10 -17.62 14.17 9.22
N CYS A 11 -18.84 13.84 9.63
CA CYS A 11 -19.59 12.73 9.03
C CYS A 11 -19.95 13.08 7.58
N HIS A 12 -19.72 12.17 6.64
CA HIS A 12 -20.01 12.37 5.23
C HIS A 12 -21.23 11.54 4.83
N GLU A 13 -21.04 10.31 4.37
CA GLU A 13 -22.12 9.43 3.89
C GLU A 13 -22.65 8.53 5.01
N PHE A 14 -23.93 8.18 4.92
CA PHE A 14 -24.58 7.20 5.79
C PHE A 14 -25.69 6.46 5.03
N ASP A 15 -25.72 5.14 5.16
CA ASP A 15 -26.82 4.27 4.76
C ASP A 15 -27.10 3.30 5.91
N GLY A 16 -28.33 3.23 6.40
CA GLY A 16 -28.71 2.34 7.48
C GLY A 16 -30.17 1.89 7.42
N HIS A 17 -30.42 0.67 7.89
CA HIS A 17 -31.76 0.09 8.00
C HIS A 17 -32.26 0.13 9.45
N PHE A 18 -33.35 0.88 9.66
CA PHE A 18 -34.07 0.91 10.93
C PHE A 18 -35.30 0.00 10.87
N HIS A 19 -35.27 -1.09 11.64
CA HIS A 19 -36.34 -2.09 11.67
C HIS A 19 -37.38 -1.76 12.78
N LEU A 20 -38.58 -1.35 12.36
CA LEU A 20 -39.68 -0.93 13.23
C LEU A 20 -40.66 -2.08 13.44
N VAL A 21 -40.42 -2.89 14.49
CA VAL A 21 -41.18 -4.14 14.73
C VAL A 21 -42.34 -3.95 15.70
N ARG A 22 -42.18 -3.11 16.74
CA ARG A 22 -43.11 -3.00 17.87
C ARG A 22 -44.56 -2.75 17.45
N ASP A 23 -44.75 -1.90 16.45
CA ASP A 23 -46.06 -1.47 15.97
C ASP A 23 -46.49 -2.15 14.66
N GLY A 24 -45.72 -3.14 14.18
CA GLY A 24 -45.97 -3.82 12.92
C GLY A 24 -46.06 -2.86 11.74
N LEU A 25 -47.09 -2.98 10.91
CA LEU A 25 -47.30 -2.13 9.73
C LEU A 25 -48.05 -0.81 10.01
N LYS A 26 -48.29 -0.41 11.26
CA LYS A 26 -49.10 0.78 11.56
C LYS A 26 -48.50 2.08 11.01
N SER A 27 -47.19 2.27 11.07
CA SER A 27 -46.52 3.45 10.50
C SER A 27 -46.65 3.47 8.97
N TYR A 28 -46.58 2.29 8.33
CA TYR A 28 -46.79 2.14 6.90
C TYR A 28 -48.25 2.41 6.47
N TYR A 29 -49.23 2.03 7.29
CA TYR A 29 -50.62 2.42 7.07
C TYR A 29 -50.82 3.93 7.20
N ALA A 30 -50.16 4.58 8.16
CA ALA A 30 -50.21 6.04 8.27
C ALA A 30 -49.68 6.74 6.99
N LEU A 31 -48.57 6.26 6.41
CA LEU A 31 -48.10 6.73 5.10
C LEU A 31 -49.13 6.50 3.98
N THR A 32 -49.80 5.35 4.01
CA THR A 32 -50.87 5.03 3.05
C THR A 32 -52.09 5.94 3.20
N ASP A 33 -52.44 6.32 4.43
CA ASP A 33 -53.51 7.26 4.69
C ASP A 33 -53.15 8.66 4.18
N VAL A 34 -51.91 9.12 4.36
CA VAL A 34 -51.44 10.38 3.77
C VAL A 34 -51.60 10.34 2.25
N ARG A 35 -51.12 9.27 1.59
CA ARG A 35 -51.26 9.12 0.14
C ARG A 35 -52.71 9.16 -0.32
N LYS A 36 -53.61 8.44 0.36
CA LYS A 36 -55.04 8.35 -0.02
C LYS A 36 -55.80 9.66 0.18
N ASN A 37 -55.40 10.46 1.16
CA ASN A 37 -56.11 11.67 1.56
C ASN A 37 -55.52 12.96 0.95
N HIS A 38 -54.32 12.91 0.38
CA HIS A 38 -53.67 14.06 -0.27
C HIS A 38 -54.07 14.20 -1.74
N ASP A 39 -54.25 15.44 -2.22
CA ASP A 39 -54.55 15.73 -3.63
C ASP A 39 -53.27 15.90 -4.45
N TRP A 40 -52.68 14.78 -4.86
CA TRP A 40 -51.44 14.75 -5.64
C TRP A 40 -51.53 15.47 -6.99
N THR A 41 -52.74 15.60 -7.56
CA THR A 41 -52.91 16.20 -8.90
C THR A 41 -52.93 17.71 -8.82
N ASN A 42 -53.62 18.28 -7.83
CA ASN A 42 -53.75 19.74 -7.71
C ASN A 42 -52.71 20.37 -6.78
N GLU A 43 -52.27 19.65 -5.74
CA GLU A 43 -51.34 20.17 -4.72
C GLU A 43 -49.89 19.69 -4.94
N GLY A 44 -49.68 18.77 -5.88
CA GLY A 44 -48.38 18.14 -6.11
C GLY A 44 -47.96 17.24 -4.93
N LYS A 45 -46.66 16.99 -4.79
CA LYS A 45 -46.14 16.14 -3.72
C LYS A 45 -46.27 16.84 -2.35
N PRO A 46 -46.82 16.16 -1.31
CA PRO A 46 -46.91 16.73 0.03
C PRO A 46 -45.53 17.16 0.53
N SER A 47 -45.42 18.41 0.97
CA SER A 47 -44.16 18.99 1.44
C SER A 47 -44.38 19.76 2.75
N GLY A 48 -43.33 19.88 3.54
CA GLY A 48 -43.40 20.57 4.83
C GLY A 48 -42.04 21.01 5.34
N THR A 49 -42.03 21.47 6.58
CA THR A 49 -40.83 21.97 7.26
C THR A 49 -40.89 21.59 8.72
N PHE A 50 -39.76 21.21 9.31
CA PHE A 50 -39.64 20.88 10.72
C PHE A 50 -38.32 21.41 11.30
N GLU A 51 -38.25 21.45 12.62
CA GLU A 51 -37.06 21.86 13.38
C GLU A 51 -36.46 20.65 14.07
N ALA A 52 -35.16 20.42 13.92
CA ALA A 52 -34.44 19.34 14.59
C ALA A 52 -32.99 19.73 14.86
N GLY A 53 -32.54 19.59 16.12
CA GLY A 53 -31.17 19.95 16.50
C GLY A 53 -30.85 21.45 16.39
N GLY A 54 -31.85 22.33 16.42
CA GLY A 54 -31.67 23.77 16.22
C GLY A 54 -31.53 24.20 14.75
N GLU A 55 -31.77 23.28 13.82
CA GLU A 55 -31.74 23.52 12.38
C GLU A 55 -33.13 23.35 11.78
N THR A 56 -33.43 24.13 10.75
CA THR A 56 -34.65 24.03 9.96
C THR A 56 -34.45 23.05 8.81
N TRP A 57 -35.42 22.16 8.59
CA TRP A 57 -35.37 21.12 7.57
C TRP A 57 -36.59 21.16 6.66
N ARG A 58 -36.40 21.08 5.35
CA ARG A 58 -37.47 20.84 4.36
C ARG A 58 -37.67 19.36 4.16
N VAL A 59 -38.92 18.96 3.95
CA VAL A 59 -39.27 17.56 3.69
C VAL A 59 -40.31 17.44 2.57
N CYS A 60 -40.21 16.38 1.76
CA CYS A 60 -41.17 16.04 0.72
C CYS A 60 -41.47 14.54 0.76
N LEU A 61 -42.75 14.18 0.75
CA LEU A 61 -43.20 12.79 0.66
C LEU A 61 -43.48 12.42 -0.80
N ASP A 62 -43.04 11.24 -1.18
CA ASP A 62 -43.30 10.65 -2.48
C ASP A 62 -43.59 9.15 -2.34
N TYR A 63 -44.05 8.53 -3.42
CA TYR A 63 -44.23 7.10 -3.48
C TYR A 63 -44.06 6.54 -4.90
N ASP A 64 -43.60 5.30 -4.98
CA ASP A 64 -43.53 4.54 -6.23
C ASP A 64 -44.30 3.23 -6.14
N GLU A 65 -44.75 2.76 -7.29
CA GLU A 65 -45.14 1.36 -7.45
C GLU A 65 -43.91 0.46 -7.33
N GLN A 66 -44.09 -0.71 -6.70
CA GLN A 66 -43.06 -1.73 -6.60
C GLN A 66 -43.66 -3.10 -6.92
N PRO A 67 -42.85 -4.08 -7.35
CA PRO A 67 -43.33 -5.40 -7.75
C PRO A 67 -43.86 -6.27 -6.61
N ILE A 68 -43.87 -5.76 -5.37
CA ILE A 68 -44.29 -6.51 -4.19
C ILE A 68 -45.79 -6.75 -4.24
N LEU A 69 -46.18 -8.03 -4.16
CA LEU A 69 -47.59 -8.39 -4.05
C LEU A 69 -48.09 -8.04 -2.64
N PRO A 70 -49.31 -7.50 -2.49
CA PRO A 70 -49.85 -7.19 -1.18
C PRO A 70 -49.96 -8.44 -0.30
N TRP A 71 -49.84 -8.25 1.01
CA TRP A 71 -49.96 -9.35 1.96
C TRP A 71 -51.42 -9.82 2.08
N ASP A 72 -51.66 -11.11 1.84
CA ASP A 72 -52.97 -11.75 2.01
C ASP A 72 -53.10 -12.30 3.44
N ASP A 73 -53.19 -11.38 4.43
CA ASP A 73 -53.42 -11.72 5.85
C ASP A 73 -54.73 -11.09 6.35
N PRO A 74 -55.59 -11.84 7.07
CA PRO A 74 -56.86 -11.30 7.59
C PRO A 74 -56.69 -10.09 8.53
N SER A 75 -55.56 -9.96 9.20
CA SER A 75 -55.22 -8.93 10.18
C SER A 75 -54.58 -7.70 9.51
N TYR A 76 -54.05 -7.84 8.29
CA TYR A 76 -53.35 -6.80 7.55
C TYR A 76 -53.84 -6.74 6.11
N LYS A 77 -54.59 -5.68 5.76
CA LYS A 77 -55.12 -5.49 4.40
C LYS A 77 -54.34 -4.42 3.66
N LEU A 78 -53.53 -4.84 2.69
CA LEU A 78 -52.92 -3.96 1.70
C LEU A 78 -53.53 -4.23 0.33
N GLU A 79 -53.98 -3.19 -0.37
CA GLU A 79 -54.41 -3.30 -1.77
C GLU A 79 -53.22 -3.24 -2.72
N THR A 80 -52.21 -2.47 -2.33
CA THR A 80 -50.95 -2.26 -3.04
C THR A 80 -49.89 -1.96 -2.01
N ALA A 81 -48.71 -2.58 -2.13
CA ALA A 81 -47.57 -2.27 -1.30
C ALA A 81 -46.73 -1.21 -2.03
N TYR A 82 -47.00 0.08 -1.85
CA TYR A 82 -46.19 1.17 -2.41
C TYR A 82 -44.83 1.29 -1.72
N LEU A 83 -43.83 1.80 -2.44
CA LEU A 83 -42.55 2.20 -1.86
C LEU A 83 -42.65 3.67 -1.47
N TYR A 84 -42.71 4.00 -0.18
CA TYR A 84 -42.77 5.40 0.25
C TYR A 84 -41.37 5.98 0.45
N ARG A 85 -41.18 7.24 0.05
CA ARG A 85 -39.93 7.97 0.25
C ARG A 85 -40.18 9.33 0.89
N LEU A 86 -39.42 9.63 1.94
CA LEU A 86 -39.31 10.98 2.49
C LEU A 86 -37.95 11.55 2.10
N TYR A 87 -37.96 12.62 1.32
CA TYR A 87 -36.77 13.40 1.04
C TYR A 87 -36.65 14.51 2.07
N PHE A 88 -35.47 14.73 2.63
CA PHE A 88 -35.22 15.81 3.58
C PHE A 88 -33.92 16.55 3.26
N VAL A 89 -33.90 17.86 3.52
CA VAL A 89 -32.73 18.73 3.30
C VAL A 89 -32.69 19.83 4.34
N CYS A 90 -31.49 20.14 4.85
CA CYS A 90 -31.26 21.22 5.79
C CYS A 90 -31.35 22.57 5.08
N GLU A 91 -32.02 23.56 5.68
CA GLU A 91 -32.02 24.95 5.20
C GLU A 91 -30.79 25.71 5.73
N ASP A 92 -29.60 25.27 5.35
CA ASP A 92 -28.35 25.98 5.61
C ASP A 92 -27.84 26.75 4.38
N GLU A 93 -26.62 27.26 4.44
CA GLU A 93 -26.01 28.04 3.36
C GLU A 93 -25.81 27.26 2.05
N THR A 94 -25.83 25.92 2.09
CA THR A 94 -25.72 25.07 0.90
C THR A 94 -27.07 24.73 0.27
N TYR A 95 -28.18 25.15 0.90
CA TYR A 95 -29.52 24.87 0.41
C TYR A 95 -29.77 25.61 -0.91
N ASP A 96 -30.20 24.85 -1.91
CA ASP A 96 -30.44 25.33 -3.28
C ASP A 96 -31.82 25.99 -3.47
N GLY A 97 -32.64 26.07 -2.42
CA GLY A 97 -33.99 26.64 -2.48
C GLY A 97 -35.02 25.74 -3.16
N GLU A 98 -34.63 24.53 -3.56
CA GLU A 98 -35.49 23.58 -4.27
C GLU A 98 -36.29 22.70 -3.30
N ARG A 99 -37.40 22.13 -3.78
CA ARG A 99 -38.17 21.16 -2.99
C ARG A 99 -37.28 19.96 -2.65
N ALA A 100 -37.45 19.36 -1.48
CA ALA A 100 -36.51 18.36 -0.96
C ALA A 100 -36.26 17.15 -1.90
N ASP A 101 -37.22 16.74 -2.74
CA ASP A 101 -37.05 15.69 -3.76
C ASP A 101 -36.23 16.14 -4.98
N GLN A 102 -36.20 17.44 -5.27
CA GLN A 102 -35.49 18.07 -6.39
C GLN A 102 -34.13 18.68 -6.01
N SER A 103 -33.93 18.92 -4.71
CA SER A 103 -32.69 19.46 -4.16
C SER A 103 -31.50 18.52 -4.37
N GLN A 104 -30.30 19.09 -4.45
CA GLN A 104 -29.03 18.35 -4.39
C GLN A 104 -28.84 17.64 -3.04
N ARG A 105 -29.53 18.08 -1.98
CA ARG A 105 -29.47 17.51 -0.62
C ARG A 105 -28.03 17.37 -0.10
N VAL A 106 -27.21 18.41 -0.26
CA VAL A 106 -25.81 18.42 0.20
C VAL A 106 -25.72 18.05 1.68
N LYS A 107 -26.56 18.65 2.53
CA LYS A 107 -26.89 18.13 3.86
C LYS A 107 -28.36 17.72 3.89
N GLY A 108 -28.58 16.42 3.85
CA GLY A 108 -29.91 15.87 3.66
C GLY A 108 -29.88 14.40 3.30
N GLY A 109 -31.00 13.89 2.82
CA GLY A 109 -31.10 12.48 2.49
C GLY A 109 -32.48 12.04 2.04
N THR A 110 -32.62 10.72 1.94
CA THR A 110 -33.87 10.02 1.63
C THR A 110 -34.12 8.93 2.66
N ILE A 111 -35.35 8.83 3.12
CA ILE A 111 -35.84 7.75 3.95
C ILE A 111 -36.80 6.92 3.11
N THR A 112 -36.47 5.66 2.87
CA THR A 112 -37.30 4.75 2.11
C THR A 112 -37.98 3.75 3.04
N PHE A 113 -39.32 3.79 3.10
CA PHE A 113 -40.12 2.88 3.90
C PHE A 113 -40.58 1.69 3.08
N ARG A 114 -40.22 0.50 3.56
CA ARG A 114 -40.59 -0.78 2.95
C ARG A 114 -41.36 -1.62 3.96
N PRO A 115 -42.57 -2.08 3.64
CA PRO A 115 -43.26 -2.99 4.52
C PRO A 115 -42.65 -4.38 4.34
N ARG A 116 -42.54 -5.13 5.44
CA ARG A 116 -41.94 -6.46 5.48
C ARG A 116 -42.85 -7.42 6.22
N TRP A 117 -42.90 -8.67 5.78
CA TRP A 117 -43.66 -9.74 6.42
C TRP A 117 -43.12 -11.11 5.96
N PRO A 118 -43.44 -12.21 6.65
CA PRO A 118 -43.01 -13.55 6.23
C PRO A 118 -43.56 -13.94 4.86
N ASP A 119 -42.79 -14.71 4.09
CA ASP A 119 -43.20 -15.25 2.78
C ASP A 119 -43.56 -14.19 1.71
N MET A 120 -42.92 -13.01 1.76
CA MET A 120 -43.13 -11.96 0.76
C MET A 120 -42.94 -12.45 -0.68
N LYS A 121 -43.91 -12.10 -1.53
CA LYS A 121 -43.90 -12.41 -2.96
C LYS A 121 -43.76 -11.15 -3.80
N ARG A 122 -43.09 -11.27 -4.94
CA ARG A 122 -43.02 -10.22 -5.97
C ARG A 122 -43.43 -10.77 -7.33
N ARG A 123 -43.94 -9.89 -8.19
CA ARG A 123 -44.20 -10.19 -9.59
C ARG A 123 -43.07 -9.66 -10.46
N GLU A 124 -42.55 -10.48 -11.36
CA GLU A 124 -41.51 -10.05 -12.30
C GLU A 124 -42.09 -9.27 -13.49
N LYS A 125 -41.23 -8.51 -14.16
CA LYS A 125 -41.56 -7.97 -15.48
C LYS A 125 -41.70 -9.14 -16.46
N ALA A 126 -42.60 -9.01 -17.42
CA ALA A 126 -42.61 -9.94 -18.53
C ALA A 126 -41.29 -9.87 -19.31
N ASP A 127 -40.80 -11.02 -19.77
CA ASP A 127 -39.68 -11.11 -20.72
C ASP A 127 -40.18 -10.62 -22.09
N THR A 128 -40.20 -9.31 -22.27
CA THR A 128 -40.53 -8.63 -23.54
C THR A 128 -39.46 -7.58 -23.84
N ASP A 129 -39.11 -7.41 -25.11
CA ASP A 129 -38.02 -6.53 -25.58
C ASP A 129 -38.18 -5.03 -25.25
N ASP A 130 -39.32 -4.62 -24.69
CA ASP A 130 -39.59 -3.27 -24.19
C ASP A 130 -40.01 -3.33 -22.71
N ASP A 131 -39.28 -2.62 -21.82
CA ASP A 131 -39.53 -2.22 -20.41
C ASP A 131 -40.58 -2.99 -19.57
N GLY A 132 -40.70 -4.31 -19.76
CA GLY A 132 -41.87 -5.16 -19.50
C GLY A 132 -42.80 -4.75 -18.36
N GLN A 133 -44.11 -4.86 -18.58
CA GLN A 133 -45.10 -4.70 -17.50
C GLN A 133 -44.88 -5.79 -16.43
N TRP A 134 -45.26 -5.50 -15.17
CA TRP A 134 -45.25 -6.44 -14.05
C TRP A 134 -46.34 -7.52 -14.21
N THR A 135 -46.20 -8.37 -15.22
CA THR A 135 -47.13 -9.46 -15.59
C THR A 135 -46.43 -10.82 -15.68
N GLY A 136 -45.13 -10.86 -15.38
CA GLY A 136 -44.32 -12.09 -15.34
C GLY A 136 -44.63 -13.00 -14.14
N PRO A 137 -43.84 -14.05 -13.93
CA PRO A 137 -44.07 -15.02 -12.85
C PRO A 137 -43.96 -14.38 -11.47
N VAL A 138 -44.64 -14.99 -10.50
CA VAL A 138 -44.53 -14.63 -9.08
C VAL A 138 -43.38 -15.40 -8.46
N LYS A 139 -42.50 -14.71 -7.75
CA LYS A 139 -41.36 -15.29 -7.03
C LYS A 139 -41.30 -14.82 -5.59
N ASP A 140 -40.57 -15.58 -4.78
CA ASP A 140 -40.15 -15.13 -3.47
C ASP A 140 -39.29 -13.87 -3.56
N VAL A 141 -39.48 -12.97 -2.61
CA VAL A 141 -38.57 -11.86 -2.38
C VAL A 141 -37.36 -12.40 -1.63
N ASN A 142 -36.17 -12.21 -2.15
CA ASN A 142 -34.92 -12.51 -1.46
C ASN A 142 -34.29 -11.23 -0.93
N GLY A 143 -33.40 -11.34 0.07
CA GLY A 143 -32.58 -10.22 0.55
C GLY A 143 -33.28 -9.25 1.51
N TYR A 144 -34.36 -9.67 2.17
CA TYR A 144 -34.91 -8.97 3.34
C TYR A 144 -34.76 -9.84 4.59
N MET A 145 -34.72 -9.22 5.75
CA MET A 145 -34.65 -9.92 7.03
C MET A 145 -36.04 -10.47 7.39
N ASP A 146 -36.23 -11.78 7.38
CA ASP A 146 -37.47 -12.37 7.89
C ASP A 146 -37.42 -12.47 9.42
N LEU A 147 -38.24 -11.67 10.09
CA LEU A 147 -38.33 -11.61 11.56
C LEU A 147 -39.45 -12.50 12.13
N GLY A 148 -40.14 -13.27 11.27
CA GLY A 148 -41.31 -14.07 11.66
C GLY A 148 -42.54 -13.24 12.04
N ALA A 149 -42.49 -11.93 11.81
CA ALA A 149 -43.55 -10.97 12.12
C ALA A 149 -43.52 -9.82 11.11
N PRO A 150 -44.64 -9.13 10.88
CA PRO A 150 -44.66 -7.96 10.01
C PRO A 150 -43.99 -6.76 10.67
N TYR A 151 -43.26 -5.97 9.89
CA TYR A 151 -42.55 -4.78 10.36
C TYR A 151 -42.32 -3.78 9.23
N VAL A 152 -41.83 -2.59 9.57
CA VAL A 152 -41.41 -1.58 8.57
C VAL A 152 -39.89 -1.46 8.60
N ASP A 153 -39.28 -1.61 7.44
CA ASP A 153 -37.87 -1.29 7.17
C ASP A 153 -37.80 0.16 6.70
N ALA A 154 -37.23 1.03 7.52
CA ALA A 154 -36.94 2.42 7.17
C ALA A 154 -35.45 2.54 6.85
N GLN A 155 -35.11 2.49 5.56
CA GLN A 155 -33.75 2.71 5.11
C GLN A 155 -33.48 4.21 5.00
N VAL A 156 -32.48 4.70 5.70
CA VAL A 156 -32.07 6.11 5.69
C VAL A 156 -30.76 6.22 4.94
N GLN A 157 -30.72 7.03 3.90
CA GLN A 157 -29.54 7.37 3.13
C GLN A 157 -29.33 8.87 3.23
N GLY A 158 -28.20 9.33 3.76
CA GLY A 158 -27.98 10.74 3.97
C GLY A 158 -26.52 11.16 3.89
N SER A 159 -26.33 12.48 3.90
CA SER A 159 -25.03 13.10 3.73
C SER A 159 -24.85 14.30 4.68
N ASN A 160 -23.63 14.49 5.19
CA ASN A 160 -23.18 15.59 6.05
C ASN A 160 -23.99 15.76 7.36
N ILE A 161 -24.39 14.64 7.97
CA ILE A 161 -25.17 14.60 9.21
C ILE A 161 -24.49 13.65 10.19
N GLU A 162 -24.39 14.06 11.45
CA GLU A 162 -23.89 13.21 12.52
C GLU A 162 -24.74 11.94 12.65
N PHE A 163 -24.09 10.77 12.74
CA PHE A 163 -24.80 9.47 12.71
C PHE A 163 -25.92 9.40 13.75
N ASP A 164 -25.69 9.90 14.97
CA ASP A 164 -26.66 9.94 16.07
C ASP A 164 -27.99 10.63 15.75
N ARG A 165 -28.02 11.52 14.76
CA ARG A 165 -29.18 12.38 14.50
C ARG A 165 -30.23 11.73 13.62
N TYR A 166 -29.91 10.65 12.91
CA TYR A 166 -30.83 10.02 11.97
C TYR A 166 -32.15 9.53 12.59
N PRO A 167 -32.18 8.92 13.79
CA PRO A 167 -33.43 8.57 14.47
C PRO A 167 -34.38 9.75 14.68
N ASP A 168 -33.84 10.86 15.20
CA ASP A 168 -34.63 12.06 15.46
C ASP A 168 -35.13 12.68 14.15
N LEU A 169 -34.25 12.78 13.14
CA LEU A 169 -34.62 13.27 11.81
C LEU A 169 -35.72 12.40 11.16
N LEU A 170 -35.62 11.07 11.28
CA LEU A 170 -36.63 10.12 10.83
C LEU A 170 -37.99 10.40 11.49
N ALA A 171 -38.00 10.53 12.82
CA ALA A 171 -39.22 10.76 13.58
C ALA A 171 -39.86 12.12 13.26
N GLU A 172 -39.06 13.19 13.15
CA GLU A 172 -39.53 14.55 12.87
C GLU A 172 -40.01 14.71 11.41
N ALA A 173 -39.28 14.14 10.45
CA ALA A 173 -39.68 14.12 9.06
C ALA A 173 -41.04 13.41 8.88
N ALA A 174 -41.23 12.25 9.53
CA ALA A 174 -42.50 11.53 9.48
C ALA A 174 -43.63 12.30 10.20
N ALA A 175 -43.33 12.95 11.33
CA ALA A 175 -44.30 13.73 12.10
C ALA A 175 -44.86 14.92 11.33
N THR A 176 -44.09 15.49 10.40
CA THR A 176 -44.53 16.57 9.50
C THR A 176 -45.76 16.15 8.67
N PHE A 177 -45.91 14.86 8.35
CA PHE A 177 -47.05 14.31 7.63
C PHE A 177 -48.10 13.68 8.55
N GLY A 178 -48.06 14.00 9.85
CA GLY A 178 -49.02 13.49 10.84
C GLY A 178 -48.77 12.05 11.29
N ILE A 179 -47.61 11.46 10.95
CA ILE A 179 -47.24 10.12 11.40
C ILE A 179 -46.70 10.23 12.83
N PRO A 180 -47.27 9.53 13.82
CA PRO A 180 -46.84 9.65 15.21
C PRO A 180 -45.37 9.27 15.43
N ARG A 181 -44.60 10.18 16.07
CA ARG A 181 -43.19 9.97 16.44
C ARG A 181 -42.94 8.66 17.16
N ARG A 182 -43.88 8.27 18.04
CA ARG A 182 -43.82 7.01 18.80
C ARG A 182 -43.49 5.78 17.96
N TYR A 183 -43.81 5.76 16.67
CA TYR A 183 -43.48 4.62 15.81
C TYR A 183 -41.98 4.47 15.54
N PHE A 184 -41.16 5.47 15.90
CA PHE A 184 -39.72 5.55 15.61
C PHE A 184 -38.86 5.66 16.89
N ASP A 185 -39.47 5.53 18.07
CA ASP A 185 -38.75 5.66 19.36
C ASP A 185 -37.94 4.40 19.74
N GLU A 186 -38.13 3.29 19.03
CA GLU A 186 -37.51 2.00 19.35
C GLU A 186 -37.21 1.22 18.07
N PHE A 187 -35.93 0.90 17.86
CA PHE A 187 -35.47 0.10 16.75
C PHE A 187 -35.20 -1.33 17.19
N TYR A 188 -35.53 -2.29 16.33
CA TYR A 188 -35.27 -3.69 16.63
C TYR A 188 -33.78 -4.01 16.49
N LYS A 189 -33.28 -4.97 17.28
CA LYS A 189 -31.85 -5.35 17.37
C LYS A 189 -31.17 -5.77 16.07
N THR A 190 -31.94 -6.02 15.00
CA THR A 190 -31.39 -6.33 13.67
C THR A 190 -31.16 -5.08 12.82
N SER A 191 -31.54 -3.89 13.30
CA SER A 191 -31.26 -2.61 12.64
C SER A 191 -29.75 -2.46 12.48
N ASN A 192 -29.30 -2.04 11.31
CA ASN A 192 -27.90 -2.11 10.93
C ASN A 192 -27.49 -0.93 10.06
N ILE A 193 -26.17 -0.75 9.96
CA ILE A 193 -25.53 0.25 9.12
C ILE A 193 -24.96 -0.49 7.91
N VAL A 194 -25.15 0.10 6.73
CA VAL A 194 -24.70 -0.42 5.43
C VAL A 194 -23.49 0.37 4.94
N ASP A 195 -23.54 1.69 5.12
CA ASP A 195 -22.48 2.62 4.74
C ASP A 195 -22.34 3.71 5.79
N ALA A 196 -21.11 4.13 6.08
CA ALA A 196 -20.82 5.27 6.94
C ALA A 196 -19.42 5.79 6.67
N ALA A 197 -19.25 7.12 6.55
CA ALA A 197 -17.94 7.72 6.33
C ALA A 197 -17.69 8.96 7.19
N VAL A 198 -16.43 9.17 7.55
CA VAL A 198 -15.94 10.39 8.18
C VAL A 198 -14.77 10.95 7.39
N TYR A 199 -14.62 12.28 7.36
CA TYR A 199 -13.57 12.93 6.61
C TYR A 199 -12.97 14.14 7.32
N VAL A 200 -11.83 14.55 6.80
CA VAL A 200 -11.25 15.89 6.93
C VAL A 200 -10.95 16.43 5.54
N ARG A 201 -10.93 17.76 5.41
CA ARG A 201 -10.47 18.40 4.17
C ARG A 201 -9.08 18.97 4.35
N LEU A 202 -8.19 18.57 3.46
CA LEU A 202 -6.78 18.89 3.56
C LEU A 202 -6.42 19.96 2.55
N LEU A 203 -5.48 20.84 2.90
CA LEU A 203 -4.91 21.73 1.90
C LEU A 203 -4.23 20.89 0.81
N ARG A 204 -4.65 21.09 -0.44
CA ARG A 204 -4.07 20.49 -1.67
C ARG A 204 -2.55 20.45 -1.61
N SER A 205 -1.91 21.58 -1.27
CA SER A 205 -0.46 21.75 -1.18
C SER A 205 0.23 20.95 -0.06
N LYS A 206 -0.53 20.43 0.90
CA LYS A 206 -0.04 19.65 2.05
C LYS A 206 -0.33 18.18 1.93
N SER A 207 -1.35 17.78 1.17
CA SER A 207 -1.88 16.41 1.14
C SER A 207 -0.95 15.33 0.55
N GLY A 208 0.15 15.72 -0.10
CA GLY A 208 1.14 14.82 -0.74
C GLY A 208 1.54 13.58 0.06
N PRO A 209 1.96 13.70 1.34
CA PRO A 209 2.42 12.57 2.15
C PRO A 209 1.36 11.49 2.43
N ILE A 210 0.08 11.73 2.16
CA ILE A 210 -0.99 10.75 2.38
C ILE A 210 -1.09 9.77 1.22
N TYR A 211 -0.96 10.28 0.00
CA TYR A 211 -1.12 9.52 -1.25
C TYR A 211 0.23 9.24 -1.94
N ALA A 212 1.35 9.60 -1.32
CA ALA A 212 2.68 9.27 -1.83
C ALA A 212 2.82 7.75 -2.03
N ALA A 213 3.74 7.34 -2.90
CA ALA A 213 4.02 5.93 -3.16
C ALA A 213 4.42 5.16 -1.90
N ASP A 214 4.98 5.84 -0.89
CA ASP A 214 5.30 5.32 0.45
C ASP A 214 4.36 5.89 1.54
N GLY A 215 3.26 6.53 1.15
CA GLY A 215 2.26 7.09 2.02
C GLY A 215 1.42 6.01 2.72
N PRO A 216 0.66 6.36 3.76
CA PRO A 216 -0.13 5.40 4.53
C PRO A 216 -1.17 4.68 3.68
N ILE A 217 -1.80 5.32 2.68
CA ILE A 217 -2.80 4.63 1.83
C ILE A 217 -2.13 3.52 1.01
N ALA A 218 -0.99 3.80 0.36
CA ALA A 218 -0.23 2.80 -0.38
C ALA A 218 0.27 1.68 0.55
N ARG A 219 0.85 2.02 1.71
CA ARG A 219 1.37 1.02 2.66
C ARG A 219 0.28 0.16 3.32
N MET A 220 -0.95 0.66 3.42
CA MET A 220 -2.11 -0.15 3.81
C MET A 220 -2.37 -1.27 2.79
N HIS A 221 -2.10 -1.05 1.50
CA HIS A 221 -2.22 -2.08 0.48
C HIS A 221 -1.15 -3.15 0.62
N SER A 222 0.11 -2.77 0.82
CA SER A 222 1.24 -3.71 0.88
C SER A 222 1.14 -4.69 2.06
N LEU A 223 0.63 -4.22 3.21
CA LEU A 223 0.26 -5.07 4.34
C LEU A 223 -0.70 -6.23 3.96
N LEU A 224 -1.48 -6.07 2.88
CA LEU A 224 -2.49 -7.01 2.38
C LEU A 224 -1.97 -7.96 1.29
N GLU A 225 -0.77 -7.75 0.71
CA GLU A 225 -0.25 -8.54 -0.43
C GLU A 225 -0.04 -10.03 -0.11
N SER A 226 0.12 -10.36 1.18
CA SER A 226 0.36 -11.75 1.64
C SER A 226 -0.89 -12.62 1.73
N ASP A 227 -2.11 -12.09 1.51
CA ASP A 227 -3.36 -12.85 1.65
C ASP A 227 -4.14 -12.92 0.31
N ARG A 228 -4.39 -14.15 -0.17
CA ARG A 228 -5.16 -14.42 -1.40
C ARG A 228 -6.66 -14.59 -1.14
N SER A 229 -7.18 -14.20 0.03
CA SER A 229 -8.58 -14.35 0.41
C SER A 229 -9.23 -13.02 0.82
N GLY A 230 -10.55 -12.87 0.57
CA GLY A 230 -11.33 -11.66 0.88
C GLY A 230 -11.36 -10.61 -0.23
N TYR A 231 -12.10 -9.52 -0.01
CA TYR A 231 -12.13 -8.36 -0.91
C TYR A 231 -10.91 -7.46 -0.63
N ARG A 232 -10.16 -7.13 -1.69
CA ARG A 232 -9.08 -6.14 -1.66
C ARG A 232 -9.27 -5.18 -2.83
N LYS A 233 -9.02 -3.92 -2.57
CA LYS A 233 -9.02 -2.86 -3.57
C LYS A 233 -7.93 -1.88 -3.21
N HIS A 234 -7.09 -1.59 -4.19
CA HIS A 234 -6.21 -0.45 -4.18
C HIS A 234 -6.29 0.18 -5.56
N VAL A 235 -6.45 1.49 -5.60
CA VAL A 235 -6.56 2.25 -6.84
C VAL A 235 -5.75 3.51 -6.65
N GLU A 236 -4.87 3.77 -7.61
CA GLU A 236 -4.15 5.04 -7.74
C GLU A 236 -4.46 5.63 -9.11
N ASP A 237 -5.24 6.70 -9.12
CA ASP A 237 -5.48 7.52 -10.29
C ASP A 237 -4.72 8.83 -10.15
N ASN A 238 -3.71 8.98 -11.00
CA ASN A 238 -2.85 10.17 -11.07
C ASN A 238 -2.91 10.83 -12.46
N ARG A 239 -3.88 10.45 -13.30
CA ARG A 239 -3.92 10.82 -14.73
C ARG A 239 -4.11 12.32 -14.96
N ASP A 240 -4.98 12.94 -14.16
CA ASP A 240 -5.27 14.37 -14.25
C ASP A 240 -4.37 15.20 -13.34
N ARG A 241 -4.06 14.68 -12.13
CA ARG A 241 -3.19 15.31 -11.13
C ARG A 241 -2.68 14.28 -10.12
N PRO A 242 -1.55 14.55 -9.44
CA PRO A 242 -1.07 13.69 -8.36
C PRO A 242 -2.12 13.57 -7.24
N GLY A 243 -2.42 12.34 -6.84
CA GLY A 243 -3.39 12.01 -5.81
C GLY A 243 -4.83 12.30 -6.23
N ASP A 244 -5.17 12.26 -7.53
CA ASP A 244 -6.53 12.62 -7.97
C ASP A 244 -7.59 11.75 -7.29
N TYR A 245 -7.30 10.44 -7.26
CA TYR A 245 -8.06 9.46 -6.50
C TYR A 245 -7.14 8.32 -6.06
N VAL A 246 -6.86 8.22 -4.76
CA VAL A 246 -6.02 7.16 -4.17
C VAL A 246 -6.78 6.50 -3.03
N THR A 247 -6.93 5.18 -3.09
CA THR A 247 -7.70 4.43 -2.07
C THR A 247 -7.10 3.07 -1.76
N SER A 248 -7.25 2.64 -0.52
CA SER A 248 -6.96 1.28 -0.07
C SER A 248 -8.03 0.77 0.88
N VAL A 249 -8.43 -0.48 0.65
CA VAL A 249 -9.40 -1.20 1.48
C VAL A 249 -8.69 -2.15 2.43
N VAL A 250 -8.93 -1.98 3.73
CA VAL A 250 -8.49 -2.88 4.79
C VAL A 250 -9.62 -3.87 5.08
N SER A 251 -9.32 -5.17 5.08
CA SER A 251 -10.30 -6.22 5.41
C SER A 251 -10.46 -6.42 6.93
N ASP A 252 -11.56 -7.03 7.35
CA ASP A 252 -11.88 -7.32 8.77
C ASP A 252 -10.72 -7.96 9.54
N ARG A 253 -10.06 -8.95 8.94
CA ARG A 253 -8.95 -9.69 9.55
C ARG A 253 -7.73 -8.80 9.81
N ARG A 254 -7.54 -7.77 9.00
CA ARG A 254 -6.35 -6.91 8.98
C ARG A 254 -6.59 -5.59 9.71
N ALA A 255 -7.85 -5.18 9.90
CA ALA A 255 -8.21 -4.03 10.71
C ALA A 255 -7.49 -4.04 12.06
N GLY A 256 -7.53 -5.17 12.77
CA GLY A 256 -6.85 -5.36 14.05
C GLY A 256 -5.31 -5.42 14.00
N GLN A 257 -4.70 -5.62 12.83
CA GLN A 257 -3.25 -5.55 12.64
C GLN A 257 -2.76 -4.11 12.50
N ILE A 258 -3.55 -3.27 11.85
CA ILE A 258 -3.27 -1.85 11.75
C ILE A 258 -3.51 -1.20 13.12
N ILE A 259 -4.71 -1.34 13.69
CA ILE A 259 -4.99 -0.79 15.03
C ILE A 259 -5.59 -1.90 15.87
N ARG A 260 -4.84 -2.34 16.89
CA ARG A 260 -5.26 -3.44 17.77
C ARG A 260 -6.65 -3.17 18.37
N GLY A 261 -7.58 -4.09 18.16
CA GLY A 261 -8.97 -3.99 18.65
C GLY A 261 -9.96 -3.48 17.62
N HIS A 262 -9.51 -3.13 16.41
CA HIS A 262 -10.39 -2.95 15.27
C HIS A 262 -10.82 -4.29 14.69
N GLU A 263 -12.07 -4.38 14.25
CA GLU A 263 -12.70 -5.58 13.70
C GLU A 263 -13.37 -5.34 12.35
N ILE A 264 -13.58 -4.07 11.96
CA ILE A 264 -14.37 -3.70 10.80
C ILE A 264 -13.46 -3.41 9.60
N GLY A 265 -13.76 -4.03 8.47
CA GLY A 265 -13.18 -3.69 7.18
C GLY A 265 -13.64 -2.31 6.70
N LYS A 266 -12.70 -1.51 6.21
CA LYS A 266 -12.89 -0.09 5.93
C LYS A 266 -11.94 0.40 4.83
N GLU A 267 -12.37 1.43 4.12
CA GLU A 267 -11.66 2.04 3.00
C GLU A 267 -11.11 3.40 3.43
N ALA A 268 -9.82 3.65 3.20
CA ALA A 268 -9.21 4.96 3.34
C ALA A 268 -9.00 5.56 1.94
N LYS A 269 -9.55 6.76 1.70
CA LYS A 269 -9.56 7.44 0.40
C LYS A 269 -8.99 8.84 0.53
N HIS A 270 -8.11 9.19 -0.40
CA HIS A 270 -7.77 10.57 -0.72
C HIS A 270 -8.32 10.87 -2.12
N TYR A 271 -9.12 11.93 -2.26
CA TYR A 271 -9.72 12.26 -3.54
C TYR A 271 -10.10 13.74 -3.67
N TYR A 272 -10.13 14.22 -4.92
CA TYR A 272 -10.66 15.53 -5.25
C TYR A 272 -12.14 15.47 -5.62
N MET A 273 -12.84 16.60 -5.44
CA MET A 273 -14.15 16.78 -6.06
C MET A 273 -14.00 16.75 -7.59
N LYS A 274 -15.10 16.42 -8.28
CA LYS A 274 -15.10 16.44 -9.75
C LYS A 274 -14.72 17.83 -10.27
N ASP A 275 -13.81 17.86 -11.23
CA ASP A 275 -13.29 19.08 -11.88
C ASP A 275 -12.79 20.15 -10.88
N PRO A 276 -11.83 19.83 -9.99
CA PRO A 276 -11.41 20.71 -8.90
C PRO A 276 -10.73 21.99 -9.41
N ASP A 277 -10.18 21.97 -10.63
CA ASP A 277 -9.55 23.15 -11.24
C ASP A 277 -10.57 24.22 -11.71
N ASN A 278 -11.87 23.95 -11.59
CA ASN A 278 -12.94 24.95 -11.79
C ASN A 278 -13.18 25.82 -10.55
N TYR A 279 -12.58 25.49 -9.41
CA TYR A 279 -12.72 26.21 -8.15
C TYR A 279 -11.52 27.12 -7.91
N ASP A 280 -11.74 28.24 -7.23
CA ASP A 280 -10.66 29.11 -6.79
C ASP A 280 -9.83 28.43 -5.67
N PRO A 281 -8.53 28.73 -5.54
CA PRO A 281 -7.67 28.11 -4.53
C PRO A 281 -8.07 28.31 -3.07
N ASP A 282 -8.99 29.24 -2.80
CA ASP A 282 -9.53 29.51 -1.46
C ASP A 282 -10.88 28.78 -1.23
N GLU A 283 -11.45 28.13 -2.26
CA GLU A 283 -12.70 27.40 -2.19
C GLU A 283 -12.47 25.93 -1.85
N PHE A 284 -13.36 25.34 -1.05
CA PHE A 284 -13.21 23.95 -0.61
C PHE A 284 -13.13 22.94 -1.77
N GLY A 285 -13.76 23.22 -2.91
CA GLY A 285 -13.77 22.34 -4.09
C GLY A 285 -12.39 22.16 -4.74
N TRP A 286 -11.48 23.10 -4.52
CA TRP A 286 -10.09 23.02 -4.95
C TRP A 286 -9.26 22.00 -4.14
N HIS A 287 -9.72 21.68 -2.92
CA HIS A 287 -8.97 20.94 -1.93
C HIS A 287 -9.50 19.50 -1.75
N PRO A 288 -8.60 18.50 -1.64
CA PRO A 288 -9.00 17.10 -1.54
C PRO A 288 -9.57 16.75 -0.16
N LYS A 289 -10.36 15.68 -0.12
CA LYS A 289 -10.81 15.03 1.10
C LYS A 289 -9.91 13.84 1.42
N LEU A 290 -9.58 13.68 2.70
CA LEU A 290 -9.18 12.39 3.26
C LEU A 290 -10.38 11.81 4.01
N GLU A 291 -10.87 10.68 3.56
CA GLU A 291 -12.08 10.04 4.06
C GLU A 291 -11.78 8.59 4.47
N VAL A 292 -12.38 8.16 5.57
CA VAL A 292 -12.42 6.76 5.98
C VAL A 292 -13.87 6.31 6.03
N GLY A 293 -14.18 5.26 5.27
CA GLY A 293 -15.54 4.75 5.09
C GLY A 293 -15.67 3.27 5.39
N TYR A 294 -16.84 2.89 5.90
CA TYR A 294 -17.31 1.52 6.07
C TYR A 294 -18.35 1.21 5.01
N GLN A 295 -18.28 0.03 4.39
CA GLN A 295 -19.32 -0.46 3.48
C GLN A 295 -19.51 -1.96 3.66
N THR A 296 -20.75 -2.45 3.67
CA THR A 296 -21.04 -3.90 3.78
C THR A 296 -20.47 -4.73 2.63
N SER A 297 -20.12 -4.12 1.50
CA SER A 297 -19.44 -4.79 0.38
C SER A 297 -17.97 -5.11 0.67
N VAL A 298 -17.38 -4.45 1.66
CA VAL A 298 -15.96 -4.51 2.03
C VAL A 298 -15.72 -5.45 3.23
N THR A 299 -16.76 -5.70 4.03
CA THR A 299 -16.69 -6.44 5.30
C THR A 299 -17.64 -7.63 5.29
N ASP A 300 -17.27 -8.69 6.00
CA ASP A 300 -18.17 -9.81 6.31
C ASP A 300 -18.91 -9.59 7.65
N ARG A 301 -18.60 -8.50 8.37
CA ARG A 301 -19.24 -8.12 9.64
C ARG A 301 -20.51 -7.30 9.41
N THR A 302 -21.52 -7.53 10.23
CA THR A 302 -22.68 -6.64 10.36
C THR A 302 -22.43 -5.67 11.49
N VAL A 303 -22.45 -4.37 11.18
CA VAL A 303 -22.50 -3.32 12.20
C VAL A 303 -23.96 -3.01 12.49
N TYR A 304 -24.39 -3.23 13.73
CA TYR A 304 -25.74 -2.95 14.15
C TYR A 304 -25.89 -1.50 14.59
N TRP A 305 -27.12 -1.00 14.61
CA TRP A 305 -27.39 0.36 15.09
C TRP A 305 -27.08 0.51 16.60
N GLU A 306 -27.58 -0.43 17.41
CA GLU A 306 -27.39 -0.46 18.85
C GLU A 306 -27.48 -1.90 19.36
N ARG A 307 -26.50 -2.35 20.16
CA ARG A 307 -26.46 -3.68 20.79
C ARG A 307 -25.76 -3.66 22.14
N ASP A 308 -26.17 -4.58 23.00
CA ASP A 308 -25.62 -4.77 24.36
C ASP A 308 -24.97 -6.16 24.56
N ASP A 309 -24.97 -7.00 23.53
CA ASP A 309 -24.46 -8.37 23.57
C ASP A 309 -23.01 -8.53 23.07
N GLY A 310 -22.31 -7.41 22.87
CA GLY A 310 -20.90 -7.38 22.45
C GLY A 310 -20.67 -7.55 20.95
N GLU A 311 -21.74 -7.62 20.15
CA GLU A 311 -21.67 -7.45 18.71
C GLU A 311 -21.38 -5.99 18.34
N LEU A 312 -20.77 -5.77 17.18
CA LEU A 312 -20.38 -4.43 16.71
C LEU A 312 -21.58 -3.52 16.55
N ASP A 313 -21.51 -2.33 17.16
CA ASP A 313 -22.53 -1.30 17.04
C ASP A 313 -22.01 -0.02 16.37
N ARG A 314 -22.90 0.95 16.24
CA ARG A 314 -22.59 2.28 15.68
C ARG A 314 -21.46 3.02 16.42
N ASN A 315 -21.33 2.83 17.73
CA ASN A 315 -20.28 3.47 18.51
C ASN A 315 -18.92 2.83 18.21
N ASP A 316 -18.88 1.50 18.07
CA ASP A 316 -17.68 0.79 17.63
C ASP A 316 -17.26 1.23 16.23
N LEU A 317 -18.22 1.30 15.31
CA LEU A 317 -17.99 1.81 13.95
C LEU A 317 -17.42 3.23 13.96
N CYS A 318 -18.09 4.18 14.64
CA CYS A 318 -17.63 5.56 14.71
C CYS A 318 -16.20 5.63 15.26
N ARG A 319 -15.94 4.97 16.40
CA ARG A 319 -14.59 4.89 16.99
C ARG A 319 -13.58 4.35 15.98
N GLU A 320 -13.90 3.27 15.29
CA GLU A 320 -13.01 2.59 14.36
C GLU A 320 -12.67 3.40 13.11
N LEU A 321 -13.63 4.14 12.57
CA LEU A 321 -13.41 5.03 11.43
C LEU A 321 -12.53 6.22 11.84
N GLU A 322 -12.86 6.85 12.97
CA GLU A 322 -12.14 8.01 13.49
C GLU A 322 -10.71 7.65 13.93
N GLU A 323 -10.51 6.49 14.55
CA GLU A 323 -9.17 6.00 14.91
C GLU A 323 -8.33 5.72 13.66
N LEU A 324 -8.88 5.15 12.59
CA LEU A 324 -8.08 4.98 11.38
C LEU A 324 -7.75 6.33 10.72
N LEU A 325 -8.71 7.26 10.69
CA LEU A 325 -8.51 8.60 10.12
C LEU A 325 -7.43 9.37 10.87
N VAL A 326 -7.51 9.41 12.21
CA VAL A 326 -6.55 10.15 13.05
C VAL A 326 -5.13 9.56 12.94
N ASN A 327 -5.00 8.24 12.86
CA ASN A 327 -3.70 7.60 12.68
C ASN A 327 -3.14 7.82 11.27
N THR A 328 -3.99 7.83 10.24
CA THR A 328 -3.57 8.14 8.86
C THR A 328 -2.99 9.55 8.79
N LEU A 329 -3.61 10.51 9.49
CA LEU A 329 -3.08 11.87 9.62
C LEU A 329 -1.73 11.90 10.35
N ASP A 330 -1.63 11.26 11.51
CA ASP A 330 -0.41 11.21 12.32
C ASP A 330 0.76 10.56 11.56
N TRP A 331 0.54 9.43 10.87
CA TRP A 331 1.56 8.75 10.09
C TRP A 331 2.05 9.56 8.88
N SER A 332 1.24 10.49 8.39
CA SER A 332 1.62 11.45 7.34
C SER A 332 2.18 12.77 7.89
N GLY A 333 2.38 12.89 9.21
CA GLY A 333 2.95 14.06 9.85
C GLY A 333 2.00 15.26 9.99
N PHE A 334 0.69 15.03 9.90
CA PHE A 334 -0.32 16.08 10.13
C PHE A 334 -0.61 16.25 11.62
N ASP A 335 -0.88 17.48 12.04
CA ASP A 335 -1.36 17.76 13.40
C ASP A 335 -2.81 17.30 13.54
N GLU A 336 -3.00 16.17 14.21
CA GLU A 336 -4.27 15.54 14.46
C GLU A 336 -5.17 16.33 15.44
N THR A 337 -4.61 17.36 16.08
CA THR A 337 -5.38 18.32 16.84
C THR A 337 -6.04 19.36 15.94
N GLY A 338 -5.58 19.57 14.70
CA GLY A 338 -6.21 20.46 13.70
C GLY A 338 -5.51 21.82 13.55
N GLY A 339 -6.02 22.64 12.62
CA GLY A 339 -5.59 24.03 12.41
C GLY A 339 -5.47 24.42 10.93
N SER A 340 -5.64 25.70 10.62
CA SER A 340 -5.71 26.20 9.24
C SER A 340 -4.41 26.07 8.42
N GLU A 341 -3.30 25.59 9.00
CA GLU A 341 -2.03 25.41 8.28
C GLU A 341 -1.99 24.15 7.40
N SER A 342 -2.85 23.17 7.70
CA SER A 342 -2.90 21.87 7.04
C SER A 342 -4.29 21.50 6.52
N TYR A 343 -5.32 22.15 7.05
CA TYR A 343 -6.72 21.84 6.80
C TYR A 343 -7.43 23.03 6.17
N GLN A 344 -8.41 22.73 5.32
CA GLN A 344 -9.27 23.72 4.68
C GLN A 344 -10.67 23.63 5.27
N GLU A 345 -11.25 24.77 5.65
CA GLU A 345 -12.65 24.86 6.06
C GLU A 345 -13.60 24.64 4.87
N ASP A 346 -14.69 23.92 5.11
CA ASP A 346 -15.84 23.87 4.20
C ASP A 346 -17.16 24.06 4.96
N ALA A 347 -18.29 23.99 4.26
CA ALA A 347 -19.61 24.26 4.85
C ALA A 347 -19.97 23.38 6.07
N TYR A 348 -19.28 22.25 6.26
CA TYR A 348 -19.56 21.31 7.35
C TYR A 348 -18.33 20.93 8.17
N PHE A 349 -17.13 21.07 7.61
CA PHE A 349 -15.88 20.77 8.29
C PHE A 349 -15.17 22.05 8.74
N ASP A 350 -15.07 22.21 10.06
CA ASP A 350 -14.34 23.30 10.71
C ASP A 350 -12.96 22.81 11.18
N PRO A 351 -11.85 23.32 10.60
CA PRO A 351 -10.49 22.93 10.95
C PRO A 351 -10.05 23.41 12.34
N ASP A 352 -10.84 24.27 13.01
CA ASP A 352 -10.64 24.81 14.35
C ASP A 352 -11.57 24.20 15.42
N ASP A 353 -12.54 23.37 15.04
CA ASP A 353 -13.37 22.63 16.00
C ASP A 353 -12.56 21.50 16.66
N ARG A 354 -12.65 21.42 17.99
CA ARG A 354 -11.84 20.53 18.83
C ARG A 354 -12.72 19.77 19.80
N GLU A 355 -12.68 18.45 19.71
CA GLU A 355 -13.44 17.59 20.59
C GLU A 355 -12.52 16.79 21.51
N ARG A 356 -12.91 16.68 22.79
CA ARG A 356 -12.20 15.85 23.75
C ARG A 356 -12.63 14.40 23.60
N ARG A 357 -11.76 13.58 23.01
CA ARG A 357 -12.04 12.17 22.71
C ARG A 357 -10.96 11.25 23.25
N SER A 358 -11.26 9.96 23.29
CA SER A 358 -10.33 8.90 23.70
C SER A 358 -10.00 8.00 22.51
N LEU A 359 -9.51 8.61 21.42
CA LEU A 359 -9.04 7.90 20.23
C LEU A 359 -7.67 7.28 20.50
N LYS A 360 -7.46 6.07 19.97
CA LYS A 360 -6.20 5.36 20.04
C LYS A 360 -5.26 5.80 18.93
N LEU A 361 -4.12 6.41 19.31
CA LEU A 361 -2.98 6.61 18.43
C LEU A 361 -2.00 5.44 18.58
N VAL A 362 -1.44 4.97 17.47
CA VAL A 362 -0.44 3.90 17.42
C VAL A 362 0.70 4.30 16.49
N ASP A 363 1.92 3.86 16.82
CA ASP A 363 3.06 4.00 15.93
C ASP A 363 2.74 3.31 14.59
N CYS A 364 3.18 3.90 13.47
CA CYS A 364 2.87 3.40 12.12
C CYS A 364 3.28 1.92 11.97
N PRO A 365 2.31 0.99 11.92
CA PRO A 365 2.60 -0.45 11.86
C PRO A 365 2.74 -0.94 10.41
N LEU A 366 2.56 -0.05 9.44
CA LEU A 366 2.57 -0.38 8.03
C LEU A 366 4.01 -0.68 7.60
N PRO A 367 4.27 -1.63 6.70
CA PRO A 367 5.61 -1.90 6.19
C PRO A 367 6.11 -0.72 5.35
N GLU A 368 7.42 -0.49 5.29
CA GLU A 368 8.00 0.41 4.29
C GLU A 368 7.99 -0.31 2.92
N ILE A 369 7.46 0.35 1.88
CA ILE A 369 7.25 -0.27 0.56
C ILE A 369 8.57 -0.70 -0.09
N GLU A 370 9.64 0.07 0.10
CA GLU A 370 10.97 -0.32 -0.38
C GLU A 370 11.43 -1.65 0.23
N SER A 371 11.15 -1.89 1.52
CA SER A 371 11.53 -3.13 2.22
C SER A 371 10.76 -4.35 1.71
N GLU A 372 9.49 -4.19 1.31
CA GLU A 372 8.68 -5.31 0.78
C GLU A 372 8.98 -5.60 -0.69
N GLN A 373 9.15 -4.58 -1.53
CA GLN A 373 9.56 -4.78 -2.92
C GLN A 373 10.98 -5.32 -3.00
N GLU A 374 11.90 -4.85 -2.15
CA GLU A 374 13.25 -5.43 -2.05
C GLU A 374 13.19 -6.88 -1.53
N ALA A 375 12.34 -7.19 -0.55
CA ALA A 375 12.15 -8.56 -0.07
C ALA A 375 11.49 -9.49 -1.13
N ALA A 376 10.57 -8.98 -1.95
CA ALA A 376 9.96 -9.71 -3.05
C ALA A 376 10.98 -9.97 -4.17
N VAL A 377 11.77 -8.96 -4.55
CA VAL A 377 12.91 -9.09 -5.47
C VAL A 377 13.95 -10.06 -4.93
N MET A 378 14.24 -10.05 -3.63
CA MET A 378 15.16 -11.00 -2.97
C MET A 378 14.67 -12.44 -3.02
N ARG A 379 13.36 -12.68 -2.82
CA ARG A 379 12.76 -14.03 -2.95
C ARG A 379 12.78 -14.50 -4.39
N LEU A 380 12.41 -13.63 -5.33
CA LEU A 380 12.43 -13.93 -6.75
C LEU A 380 13.84 -14.31 -7.21
N TRP A 381 14.85 -13.51 -6.85
CA TRP A 381 16.26 -13.78 -7.16
C TRP A 381 16.76 -15.09 -6.55
N GLY A 382 16.33 -15.43 -5.34
CA GLY A 382 16.71 -16.67 -4.66
C GLY A 382 16.25 -17.94 -5.39
N ASP A 383 15.17 -17.83 -6.19
CA ASP A 383 14.50 -18.95 -6.86
C ASP A 383 14.61 -18.90 -8.41
N MET A 384 15.37 -17.95 -8.98
CA MET A 384 15.51 -17.78 -10.43
C MET A 384 16.32 -18.91 -11.09
N ASN A 385 15.77 -19.45 -12.19
CA ASN A 385 16.52 -20.33 -13.08
C ASN A 385 17.30 -19.53 -14.13
N PRO A 386 18.30 -20.13 -14.81
CA PRO A 386 19.07 -19.44 -15.86
C PRO A 386 18.22 -18.87 -17.02
N SER A 387 17.07 -19.49 -17.31
CA SER A 387 16.13 -18.95 -18.31
C SER A 387 15.35 -17.73 -17.81
N ASP A 388 15.15 -17.64 -16.50
CA ASP A 388 14.44 -16.53 -15.86
C ASP A 388 15.38 -15.31 -15.84
N GLU A 389 16.65 -15.53 -15.51
CA GLU A 389 17.71 -14.51 -15.55
C GLU A 389 17.95 -13.96 -16.96
N ALA A 390 18.09 -14.83 -17.96
CA ALA A 390 18.30 -14.40 -19.34
C ALA A 390 17.11 -13.58 -19.89
N LEU A 391 15.88 -13.97 -19.57
CA LEU A 391 14.69 -13.23 -20.01
C LEU A 391 14.63 -11.83 -19.35
N VAL A 392 14.92 -11.74 -18.06
CA VAL A 392 14.94 -10.46 -17.34
C VAL A 392 16.05 -9.55 -17.87
N ASP A 393 17.25 -10.08 -18.14
CA ASP A 393 18.37 -9.33 -18.71
C ASP A 393 18.06 -8.74 -20.09
N THR A 394 17.42 -9.52 -20.97
CA THR A 394 16.93 -9.05 -22.27
C THR A 394 15.94 -7.89 -22.10
N LEU A 395 14.94 -8.03 -21.22
CA LEU A 395 13.94 -6.97 -21.00
C LEU A 395 14.53 -5.68 -20.40
N LEU A 396 15.58 -5.81 -19.57
CA LEU A 396 16.29 -4.68 -18.98
C LEU A 396 17.23 -3.97 -19.98
N THR A 397 17.81 -4.72 -20.91
CA THR A 397 18.78 -4.18 -21.88
C THR A 397 18.09 -3.46 -23.04
N ASP A 398 16.95 -3.96 -23.51
CA ASP A 398 16.24 -3.41 -24.68
C ASP A 398 15.21 -2.33 -24.35
N GLY A 399 15.14 -1.89 -23.08
CA GLY A 399 14.35 -0.73 -22.68
C GLY A 399 12.84 -0.96 -22.62
N GLY A 400 12.41 -2.22 -22.47
CA GLY A 400 11.03 -2.59 -22.19
C GLY A 400 10.13 -2.71 -23.42
N LYS A 401 9.47 -3.87 -23.50
CA LYS A 401 8.57 -4.40 -24.55
C LYS A 401 9.26 -5.17 -25.66
N VAL A 402 9.42 -6.47 -25.42
CA VAL A 402 9.93 -7.45 -26.40
C VAL A 402 8.89 -8.53 -26.60
N SER A 403 8.69 -9.03 -27.83
CA SER A 403 7.76 -10.15 -28.03
C SER A 403 8.37 -11.46 -27.46
N PRO A 404 7.58 -12.46 -27.02
CA PRO A 404 8.13 -13.73 -26.54
C PRO A 404 8.98 -14.47 -27.60
N ARG A 405 8.79 -14.15 -28.88
CA ARG A 405 9.57 -14.70 -29.98
C ARG A 405 10.92 -14.02 -30.13
N ASP A 406 10.96 -12.69 -30.04
CA ASP A 406 12.20 -11.94 -30.12
C ASP A 406 13.07 -12.23 -28.88
N ALA A 407 12.46 -12.32 -27.70
CA ALA A 407 13.14 -12.75 -26.48
C ALA A 407 13.71 -14.18 -26.57
N ALA A 408 13.04 -15.09 -27.30
CA ALA A 408 13.57 -16.44 -27.55
C ALA A 408 14.78 -16.41 -28.50
N ASP A 409 14.73 -15.56 -29.52
CA ASP A 409 15.82 -15.39 -30.48
C ASP A 409 17.06 -14.72 -29.84
N GLU A 410 16.85 -13.77 -28.93
CA GLU A 410 17.92 -13.04 -28.20
C GLU A 410 18.54 -13.85 -27.06
N THR A 411 17.72 -14.53 -26.25
CA THR A 411 18.21 -15.35 -25.14
C THR A 411 18.75 -16.71 -25.59
N GLY A 412 18.44 -17.13 -26.84
CA GLY A 412 18.79 -18.44 -27.38
C GLY A 412 17.97 -19.61 -26.82
N TYR A 413 16.95 -19.35 -26.02
CA TYR A 413 16.01 -20.36 -25.51
C TYR A 413 14.86 -20.61 -26.49
N CYS A 414 14.27 -21.80 -26.47
CA CYS A 414 13.08 -22.04 -27.29
C CYS A 414 11.87 -21.26 -26.73
N TYR A 415 10.95 -20.89 -27.62
CA TYR A 415 9.72 -20.15 -27.30
C TYR A 415 8.95 -20.70 -26.09
N ASP A 416 8.79 -22.02 -26.00
CA ASP A 416 8.10 -22.66 -24.87
C ASP A 416 8.85 -22.50 -23.53
N THR A 417 10.18 -22.38 -23.56
CA THR A 417 11.00 -22.12 -22.37
C THR A 417 10.85 -20.67 -21.91
N VAL A 418 10.78 -19.73 -22.86
CA VAL A 418 10.50 -18.31 -22.58
C VAL A 418 9.10 -18.15 -21.98
N LEU A 419 8.07 -18.77 -22.56
CA LEU A 419 6.72 -18.72 -21.99
C LEU A 419 6.64 -19.33 -20.59
N ARG A 420 7.35 -20.43 -20.32
CA ARG A 420 7.43 -20.98 -18.96
C ARG A 420 8.19 -20.09 -17.99
N ALA A 421 9.17 -19.31 -18.47
CA ALA A 421 9.86 -18.32 -17.65
C ALA A 421 8.90 -17.16 -17.33
N VAL A 422 8.13 -16.69 -18.31
CA VAL A 422 7.04 -15.71 -18.12
C VAL A 422 6.02 -16.19 -17.11
N ASP A 423 5.54 -17.44 -17.22
CA ASP A 423 4.58 -18.02 -16.26
C ASP A 423 5.16 -18.13 -14.83
N ARG A 424 6.48 -18.31 -14.68
CA ARG A 424 7.15 -18.32 -13.37
C ARG A 424 7.38 -16.92 -12.81
N LEU A 425 7.57 -15.95 -13.70
CA LEU A 425 7.79 -14.54 -13.39
C LEU A 425 6.47 -13.74 -13.45
N GLU A 426 5.33 -14.41 -13.40
CA GLU A 426 3.99 -13.80 -13.36
C GLU A 426 3.84 -12.93 -12.10
N GLY A 427 3.55 -11.64 -12.29
CA GLY A 427 3.59 -10.61 -11.23
C GLY A 427 4.93 -9.87 -11.09
N PHE A 428 5.87 -10.12 -12.00
CA PHE A 428 7.06 -9.29 -12.25
C PHE A 428 7.15 -8.90 -13.73
N ILE A 429 6.75 -9.80 -14.63
CA ILE A 429 6.60 -9.56 -16.07
C ILE A 429 5.11 -9.58 -16.44
N GLU A 430 4.64 -8.52 -17.07
CA GLU A 430 3.31 -8.46 -17.69
C GLU A 430 3.42 -8.94 -19.16
N HIS A 431 2.51 -9.83 -19.55
CA HIS A 431 2.36 -10.27 -20.93
C HIS A 431 1.05 -9.76 -21.52
N THR A 432 1.13 -8.65 -22.25
CA THR A 432 -0.05 -7.94 -22.77
C THR A 432 0.07 -7.79 -24.29
N TYR A 433 -0.97 -8.23 -25.02
CA TYR A 433 -1.05 -8.22 -26.49
C TYR A 433 0.13 -8.85 -27.25
N GLY A 434 0.82 -9.84 -26.66
CA GLY A 434 1.94 -10.52 -27.30
C GLY A 434 3.30 -9.86 -27.07
N GLU A 435 3.38 -8.93 -26.10
CA GLU A 435 4.61 -8.27 -25.67
C GLU A 435 4.86 -8.55 -24.18
N LEU A 436 6.14 -8.69 -23.83
CA LEU A 436 6.64 -8.89 -22.47
C LEU A 436 7.23 -7.58 -21.95
N ALA A 437 6.81 -7.13 -20.78
CA ALA A 437 7.33 -5.94 -20.11
C ALA A 437 7.47 -6.17 -18.61
N ILE A 438 8.38 -5.47 -17.95
CA ILE A 438 8.48 -5.48 -16.47
C ILE A 438 7.36 -4.62 -15.90
N GLU A 439 6.72 -5.10 -14.83
CA GLU A 439 5.51 -4.49 -14.24
C GLU A 439 5.78 -3.09 -13.62
N SER A 440 7.02 -2.82 -13.17
CA SER A 440 7.40 -1.54 -12.56
C SER A 440 8.82 -1.10 -12.91
N ASP A 441 8.99 0.17 -13.24
CA ASP A 441 10.29 0.81 -13.49
C ASP A 441 11.22 0.77 -12.27
N TYR A 442 10.67 0.85 -11.05
CA TYR A 442 11.46 0.71 -9.81
C TYR A 442 11.97 -0.73 -9.65
N ALA A 443 11.14 -1.72 -9.96
CA ALA A 443 11.53 -3.12 -9.91
C ALA A 443 12.63 -3.42 -10.95
N ALA A 444 12.53 -2.80 -12.13
CA ALA A 444 13.57 -2.85 -13.16
C ALA A 444 14.88 -2.19 -12.71
N GLN A 445 14.82 -1.02 -12.07
CA GLN A 445 16.02 -0.32 -11.56
C GLN A 445 16.68 -1.04 -10.39
N ALA A 446 15.91 -1.57 -9.44
CA ALA A 446 16.40 -2.37 -8.33
C ALA A 446 17.09 -3.66 -8.83
N MET A 447 16.51 -4.32 -9.84
CA MET A 447 17.12 -5.45 -10.55
C MET A 447 18.40 -5.04 -11.28
N LEU A 448 18.40 -3.93 -12.04
CA LEU A 448 19.59 -3.41 -12.73
C LEU A 448 20.76 -3.14 -11.78
N LYS A 449 20.48 -2.51 -10.63
CA LYS A 449 21.47 -2.25 -9.58
C LYS A 449 22.08 -3.57 -9.07
N ARG A 450 21.28 -4.64 -9.04
CA ARG A 450 21.69 -5.95 -8.53
C ARG A 450 22.31 -6.86 -9.58
N VAL A 451 21.86 -6.86 -10.84
CA VAL A 451 22.53 -7.54 -11.97
C VAL A 451 23.94 -6.99 -12.13
N ARG A 452 24.11 -5.67 -12.07
CA ARG A 452 25.45 -5.05 -12.07
C ARG A 452 26.27 -5.46 -10.84
N SER A 453 25.63 -5.55 -9.67
CA SER A 453 26.28 -6.04 -8.45
C SER A 453 26.64 -7.54 -8.50
N ALA A 454 25.85 -8.36 -9.22
CA ALA A 454 26.02 -9.79 -9.43
C ALA A 454 27.07 -10.09 -10.51
N GLU A 455 27.15 -9.27 -11.57
CA GLU A 455 28.22 -9.31 -12.56
C GLU A 455 29.56 -8.89 -11.93
N GLU A 456 29.54 -7.89 -11.05
CA GLU A 456 30.67 -7.58 -10.17
C GLU A 456 30.96 -8.71 -9.18
N GLN A 457 29.94 -9.40 -8.65
CA GLN A 457 30.12 -10.57 -7.78
C GLN A 457 30.65 -11.80 -8.54
N PHE A 458 30.33 -11.97 -9.82
CA PHE A 458 30.86 -13.02 -10.71
C PHE A 458 32.32 -12.73 -11.09
N ARG A 459 32.66 -11.45 -11.34
CA ARG A 459 34.06 -10.99 -11.42
C ARG A 459 34.81 -11.18 -10.10
N ARG A 460 34.16 -10.94 -8.96
CA ARG A 460 34.69 -11.24 -7.62
C ARG A 460 34.78 -12.75 -7.36
N SER A 461 33.90 -13.60 -7.92
CA SER A 461 33.86 -15.05 -7.67
C SER A 461 35.03 -15.79 -8.32
N ILE A 462 35.52 -15.34 -9.48
CA ILE A 462 36.76 -15.87 -10.06
C ILE A 462 37.98 -15.51 -9.18
N GLY A 463 37.95 -14.34 -8.52
CA GLY A 463 38.97 -13.94 -7.54
C GLY A 463 38.82 -14.63 -6.17
N SER A 464 37.59 -14.84 -5.70
CA SER A 464 37.28 -15.35 -4.36
C SER A 464 37.23 -16.87 -4.29
N THR A 465 36.95 -17.59 -5.38
CA THR A 465 36.98 -19.07 -5.38
C THR A 465 38.38 -19.61 -5.10
N VAL A 466 39.43 -18.84 -5.40
CA VAL A 466 40.82 -19.18 -5.03
C VAL A 466 41.07 -18.98 -3.53
N MET A 467 40.37 -18.05 -2.87
CA MET A 467 40.52 -17.75 -1.43
C MET A 467 39.56 -18.54 -0.53
N GLN A 468 38.33 -18.83 -0.98
CA GLN A 468 37.33 -19.60 -0.20
C GLN A 468 37.75 -21.06 0.02
N VAL A 469 38.54 -21.64 -0.87
CA VAL A 469 39.15 -22.97 -0.66
C VAL A 469 40.20 -22.95 0.46
N ALA A 470 40.74 -21.78 0.82
CA ALA A 470 41.68 -21.63 1.93
C ALA A 470 40.96 -21.36 3.27
N ASP A 471 39.84 -20.63 3.27
CA ASP A 471 39.15 -20.21 4.50
C ASP A 471 38.13 -21.24 5.03
N ASP A 472 37.57 -22.12 4.20
CA ASP A 472 36.73 -23.24 4.67
C ASP A 472 37.50 -24.26 5.54
N ALA A 473 38.82 -24.11 5.66
CA ALA A 473 39.65 -24.94 6.52
C ALA A 473 39.66 -24.52 8.01
N GLN A 474 39.23 -23.30 8.40
CA GLN A 474 39.30 -22.85 9.79
C GLN A 474 38.14 -21.92 10.22
N ASN A 475 37.19 -22.46 10.98
CA ASN A 475 36.12 -21.73 11.70
C ASN A 475 36.70 -20.66 12.65
N ILE A 476 36.45 -19.36 12.42
CA ILE A 476 36.77 -18.29 13.39
C ILE A 476 35.62 -17.27 13.48
N GLU A 477 35.18 -16.99 14.71
CA GLU A 477 34.34 -15.84 15.07
C GLU A 477 35.07 -14.51 14.80
N THR A 478 34.36 -13.52 14.25
CA THR A 478 34.91 -12.28 13.68
C THR A 478 35.48 -11.35 14.76
N ASP A 479 36.81 -11.15 14.75
CA ASP A 479 37.50 -10.33 15.76
C ASP A 479 37.53 -8.82 15.40
N ALA A 480 38.15 -7.98 16.25
CA ALA A 480 38.23 -6.54 16.02
C ALA A 480 39.07 -6.15 14.79
N PHE A 481 40.03 -7.00 14.40
CA PHE A 481 40.82 -6.78 13.19
C PHE A 481 40.03 -7.15 11.94
N ASP A 482 39.25 -8.24 11.98
CA ASP A 482 38.33 -8.59 10.89
C ASP A 482 37.30 -7.47 10.66
N ARG A 483 36.74 -6.87 11.73
CA ARG A 483 35.86 -5.70 11.62
C ARG A 483 36.57 -4.46 11.06
N PHE A 484 37.82 -4.20 11.45
CA PHE A 484 38.62 -3.11 10.88
C PHE A 484 38.87 -3.33 9.37
N VAL A 485 39.18 -4.57 8.98
CA VAL A 485 39.36 -4.95 7.57
C VAL A 485 38.08 -4.75 6.77
N GLN A 486 36.93 -5.16 7.32
CA GLN A 486 35.62 -4.99 6.69
C GLN A 486 35.21 -3.51 6.56
N ASN A 487 35.33 -2.72 7.62
CA ASN A 487 34.85 -1.33 7.64
C ASN A 487 35.59 -0.41 6.67
N TYR A 488 36.87 -0.69 6.37
CA TYR A 488 37.71 0.17 5.53
C TYR A 488 38.21 -0.53 4.26
N ASP A 489 37.64 -1.70 3.93
CA ASP A 489 38.01 -2.56 2.79
C ASP A 489 39.54 -2.71 2.67
N VAL A 490 40.17 -3.22 3.73
CA VAL A 490 41.63 -3.21 3.87
C VAL A 490 42.27 -4.39 3.14
N GLY A 491 43.05 -4.11 2.11
CA GLY A 491 43.93 -5.13 1.53
C GLY A 491 45.10 -5.46 2.47
N VAL A 492 45.23 -6.74 2.85
CA VAL A 492 46.34 -7.23 3.70
C VAL A 492 47.36 -7.97 2.85
N ASP A 493 48.60 -7.48 2.83
CA ASP A 493 49.71 -8.06 2.06
C ASP A 493 50.80 -8.60 3.00
N GLU A 494 50.77 -9.91 3.25
CA GLU A 494 51.72 -10.64 4.11
C GLU A 494 52.93 -11.20 3.35
N THR A 495 52.98 -11.01 2.02
CA THR A 495 53.99 -11.64 1.15
C THR A 495 55.35 -10.96 1.18
N ARG A 496 55.45 -9.82 1.89
CA ARG A 496 56.62 -8.95 1.91
C ARG A 496 57.65 -9.38 2.95
N ASN A 497 58.93 -9.41 2.58
CA ASN A 497 60.02 -9.74 3.50
C ASN A 497 60.43 -8.60 4.46
N ASP A 498 59.95 -7.36 4.22
CA ASP A 498 60.32 -6.16 4.99
C ASP A 498 59.30 -5.76 6.08
N CYS A 499 58.20 -6.51 6.22
CA CYS A 499 57.18 -6.32 7.25
C CYS A 499 56.45 -7.64 7.54
N ARG A 500 55.70 -7.69 8.64
CA ARG A 500 54.80 -8.82 8.93
C ARG A 500 53.58 -8.82 8.02
N ALA A 501 52.98 -7.65 7.82
CA ALA A 501 51.95 -7.41 6.82
C ALA A 501 51.91 -5.93 6.46
N LEU A 502 51.50 -5.62 5.23
CA LEU A 502 51.19 -4.27 4.78
C LEU A 502 49.68 -4.13 4.61
N LEU A 503 49.08 -3.28 5.44
CA LEU A 503 47.67 -2.91 5.37
C LEU A 503 47.47 -1.77 4.35
N LYS A 504 46.51 -1.94 3.45
CA LYS A 504 46.15 -0.96 2.40
C LYS A 504 44.63 -0.70 2.46
N PRO A 505 44.16 0.15 3.38
CA PRO A 505 42.76 0.57 3.41
C PRO A 505 42.37 1.27 2.10
N ARG A 506 41.16 1.02 1.59
CA ARG A 506 40.62 1.81 0.48
C ARG A 506 40.06 3.17 0.91
N TYR A 507 39.86 3.37 2.21
CA TYR A 507 39.50 4.67 2.77
C TYR A 507 40.54 5.74 2.43
N VAL A 508 40.08 6.83 1.81
CA VAL A 508 40.89 8.01 1.48
C VAL A 508 40.79 9.02 2.62
N ALA A 509 41.87 9.17 3.37
CA ALA A 509 41.90 10.06 4.54
C ALA A 509 41.92 11.54 4.15
N ALA A 510 41.14 12.36 4.84
CA ALA A 510 41.02 13.78 4.52
C ALA A 510 42.36 14.54 4.67
N ASP A 511 43.15 14.17 5.68
CA ASP A 511 44.45 14.78 5.96
C ASP A 511 45.40 13.81 6.68
N THR A 512 46.62 14.29 6.98
CA THR A 512 47.63 13.48 7.69
C THR A 512 47.22 13.15 9.14
N ALA A 513 46.37 13.94 9.77
CA ALA A 513 45.88 13.66 11.12
C ALA A 513 44.82 12.53 11.10
N ASP A 514 43.96 12.51 10.09
CA ASP A 514 42.99 11.43 9.89
C ASP A 514 43.68 10.10 9.53
N ALA A 515 44.67 10.12 8.63
CA ALA A 515 45.48 8.94 8.35
C ALA A 515 46.23 8.41 9.60
N LYS A 516 46.64 9.30 10.51
CA LYS A 516 47.21 8.91 11.82
C LYS A 516 46.17 8.27 12.73
N ASN A 517 44.94 8.76 12.72
CA ASN A 517 43.87 8.18 13.54
C ASN A 517 43.46 6.80 13.02
N LEU A 518 43.39 6.60 11.71
CA LEU A 518 43.18 5.28 11.11
C LEU A 518 44.30 4.31 11.48
N ALA A 519 45.54 4.79 11.52
CA ALA A 519 46.69 3.98 11.95
C ALA A 519 46.64 3.58 13.43
N ARG A 520 46.05 4.41 14.28
CA ARG A 520 45.81 4.10 15.70
C ARG A 520 44.73 3.04 15.87
N GLU A 521 43.66 3.13 15.09
CA GLU A 521 42.59 2.14 15.10
C GLU A 521 43.11 0.78 14.64
N ALA A 522 43.88 0.75 13.54
CA ALA A 522 44.60 -0.45 13.10
C ALA A 522 45.54 -1.00 14.18
N HIS A 523 46.27 -0.12 14.88
CA HIS A 523 47.15 -0.52 15.98
C HIS A 523 46.37 -1.18 17.12
N VAL A 524 45.24 -0.62 17.56
CA VAL A 524 44.40 -1.19 18.63
C VAL A 524 43.82 -2.54 18.20
N ALA A 525 43.28 -2.65 16.98
CA ALA A 525 42.74 -3.90 16.47
C ALA A 525 43.82 -5.00 16.38
N LEU A 526 45.04 -4.65 15.96
CA LEU A 526 46.18 -5.56 15.94
C LEU A 526 46.67 -5.93 17.34
N LEU A 527 46.61 -5.01 18.32
CA LEU A 527 46.93 -5.33 19.71
C LEU A 527 45.94 -6.34 20.29
N GLU A 528 44.66 -6.21 19.98
CA GLU A 528 43.63 -7.17 20.44
C GLU A 528 43.86 -8.56 19.83
N ARG A 529 44.14 -8.66 18.52
CA ARG A 529 44.33 -9.95 17.85
C ARG A 529 45.69 -10.60 18.13
N HIS A 530 46.77 -9.83 18.11
CA HIS A 530 48.14 -10.35 18.12
C HIS A 530 48.95 -9.98 19.37
N GLY A 531 48.41 -9.17 20.28
CA GLY A 531 49.09 -8.69 21.49
C GLY A 531 50.24 -7.70 21.21
N ASN A 532 50.55 -7.42 19.95
CA ASN A 532 51.53 -6.44 19.50
C ASN A 532 51.24 -6.06 18.03
N SER A 533 51.56 -4.83 17.64
CA SER A 533 51.46 -4.36 16.25
C SER A 533 52.83 -4.23 15.57
N ARG A 534 53.88 -4.78 16.18
CA ARG A 534 55.27 -4.59 15.73
C ARG A 534 55.48 -5.21 14.36
N GLY A 535 56.03 -4.43 13.45
CA GLY A 535 56.35 -4.88 12.09
C GLY A 535 55.14 -4.92 11.15
N PHE A 536 53.94 -4.56 11.60
CA PHE A 536 52.83 -4.25 10.70
C PHE A 536 53.01 -2.85 10.11
N GLN A 537 52.83 -2.73 8.80
CA GLN A 537 52.90 -1.48 8.07
C GLN A 537 51.51 -1.10 7.57
N MET A 538 51.28 0.19 7.36
CA MET A 538 50.04 0.65 6.71
C MET A 538 50.34 1.77 5.71
N ARG A 539 49.67 1.73 4.56
CA ARG A 539 49.71 2.79 3.55
C ARG A 539 48.29 3.31 3.35
N VAL A 540 48.08 4.60 3.56
CA VAL A 540 46.79 5.27 3.44
C VAL A 540 46.89 6.34 2.37
N GLU A 541 45.90 6.42 1.50
CA GLU A 541 45.78 7.49 0.53
C GLU A 541 45.16 8.73 1.18
N LEU A 542 45.64 9.93 0.83
CA LEU A 542 45.09 11.20 1.30
C LEU A 542 44.25 11.84 0.19
N ALA A 543 43.26 12.63 0.55
CA ALA A 543 42.38 13.33 -0.40
C ALA A 543 43.11 14.24 -1.41
N ASN A 544 44.37 14.60 -1.15
CA ASN A 544 45.22 15.34 -2.09
C ASN A 544 46.01 14.44 -3.07
N GLY A 545 45.68 13.15 -3.17
CA GLY A 545 46.33 12.15 -4.03
C GLY A 545 47.70 11.67 -3.55
N THR A 546 48.21 12.20 -2.42
CA THR A 546 49.46 11.71 -1.82
C THR A 546 49.18 10.54 -0.88
N SER A 547 50.17 9.67 -0.64
CA SER A 547 49.98 8.54 0.30
C SER A 547 50.87 8.67 1.53
N LYS A 548 50.32 8.37 2.70
CA LYS A 548 51.03 8.32 3.98
C LYS A 548 51.35 6.86 4.33
N ARG A 549 52.64 6.56 4.49
CA ARG A 549 53.12 5.23 4.93
C ARG A 549 53.55 5.25 6.39
N PHE A 550 52.99 4.33 7.17
CA PHE A 550 53.37 3.98 8.54
C PHE A 550 54.23 2.71 8.46
N ARG A 551 55.52 2.85 8.76
CA ARG A 551 56.52 1.77 8.61
C ARG A 551 56.55 0.79 9.79
N ASP A 552 55.95 1.18 10.91
CA ASP A 552 55.75 0.32 12.06
C ASP A 552 54.59 0.89 12.87
N LEU A 553 53.50 0.14 12.99
CA LEU A 553 52.34 0.54 13.77
C LEU A 553 52.59 0.50 15.28
N GLU A 554 53.75 0.03 15.77
CA GLU A 554 54.11 0.11 17.19
C GLU A 554 54.68 1.49 17.61
N GLN A 555 55.20 2.29 16.67
CA GLN A 555 55.96 3.50 16.98
C GLN A 555 55.09 4.77 17.09
N GLY A 556 55.11 5.42 18.26
CA GLY A 556 54.73 6.84 18.39
C GLY A 556 53.33 7.14 18.95
N TRP A 557 52.67 6.18 19.61
CA TRP A 557 51.33 6.36 20.18
C TRP A 557 51.29 6.78 21.66
N ALA A 558 52.46 6.96 22.29
CA ALA A 558 52.55 7.43 23.68
C ALA A 558 52.33 8.96 23.77
N GLY A 559 51.23 9.37 24.43
CA GLY A 559 51.07 10.73 24.96
C GLY A 559 49.99 11.60 24.30
N ALA A 560 48.71 11.22 24.44
CA ALA A 560 47.54 12.09 24.59
C ALA A 560 46.31 11.20 24.78
N ALA A 561 45.39 11.55 25.68
CA ALA A 561 44.11 10.85 25.79
C ALA A 561 43.37 10.99 24.45
N TRP A 562 43.15 9.86 23.77
CA TRP A 562 42.43 9.77 22.51
C TRP A 562 41.00 9.31 22.80
N ASP A 563 40.03 10.03 22.24
CA ASP A 563 38.61 9.70 22.30
C ASP A 563 38.27 8.90 21.03
N ASP A 564 38.27 7.57 21.18
CA ASP A 564 38.02 6.58 20.13
C ASP A 564 36.64 6.78 19.48
N GLU A 565 35.63 7.06 20.29
CA GLU A 565 34.25 7.19 19.86
C GLU A 565 34.00 8.49 19.07
N ALA A 566 34.63 9.59 19.47
CA ALA A 566 34.56 10.86 18.74
C ALA A 566 35.26 10.79 17.37
N ALA A 567 36.38 10.05 17.28
CA ALA A 567 37.08 9.85 16.02
C ALA A 567 36.31 8.95 15.05
N ARG A 568 35.69 7.87 15.56
CA ARG A 568 34.85 6.97 14.78
C ARG A 568 33.62 7.68 14.21
N ARG A 569 32.88 8.44 15.03
CA ARG A 569 31.71 9.22 14.58
C ARG A 569 32.04 10.27 13.52
N LYS A 570 33.24 10.86 13.58
CA LYS A 570 33.69 11.81 12.56
C LYS A 570 33.91 11.12 11.21
N ARG A 571 34.41 9.88 11.21
CA ARG A 571 34.65 9.08 10.01
C ARG A 571 33.40 8.45 9.43
N GLU A 572 32.48 7.98 10.26
CA GLU A 572 31.15 7.50 9.82
C GLU A 572 30.45 8.59 8.98
N ARG A 573 30.46 9.86 9.44
CA ARG A 573 29.95 11.00 8.66
C ARG A 573 30.75 11.32 7.40
N GLN A 574 32.04 11.00 7.35
CA GLN A 574 32.86 11.21 6.15
C GLN A 574 32.66 10.12 5.11
N LEU A 575 32.43 8.87 5.54
CA LEU A 575 32.07 7.76 4.67
C LEU A 575 30.70 7.99 4.03
N GLU A 576 29.72 8.49 4.80
CA GLU A 576 28.42 8.95 4.26
C GLU A 576 28.61 10.07 3.22
N GLY A 577 29.44 11.08 3.51
CA GLY A 577 29.70 12.18 2.57
C GLY A 577 30.59 11.82 1.36
N GLN A 578 31.28 10.68 1.37
CA GLN A 578 32.14 10.22 0.28
C GLN A 578 31.37 9.32 -0.70
N ALA A 579 30.36 8.59 -0.21
CA ALA A 579 29.37 7.92 -1.04
C ALA A 579 28.58 8.90 -1.94
N ASP A 580 28.34 10.13 -1.46
CA ASP A 580 27.71 11.22 -2.24
C ASP A 580 28.64 11.86 -3.30
N ILE A 581 29.96 11.66 -3.23
CA ILE A 581 30.94 12.29 -4.14
C ILE A 581 31.24 11.42 -5.37
N ASP A 582 31.13 10.09 -5.26
CA ASP A 582 31.33 9.16 -6.38
C ASP A 582 30.19 9.21 -7.42
N ASP A 583 29.11 9.96 -7.15
CA ASP A 583 27.98 10.18 -8.07
C ASP A 583 28.10 11.47 -8.92
N ARG A 584 29.28 11.72 -9.52
CA ARG A 584 29.46 12.85 -10.47
C ARG A 584 29.85 12.40 -11.89
N ASN A 585 28.82 12.31 -12.73
CA ASN A 585 28.74 12.72 -14.14
C ASN A 585 30.07 12.70 -14.94
N LEU A 586 30.43 11.52 -15.45
CA LEU A 586 31.42 11.37 -16.53
C LEU A 586 30.68 11.39 -17.87
N ASP A 587 30.97 12.40 -18.70
CA ASP A 587 30.54 12.43 -20.09
C ASP A 587 31.35 11.36 -20.88
N PRO A 588 30.73 10.29 -21.40
CA PRO A 588 31.43 9.21 -22.08
C PRO A 588 32.11 9.67 -23.38
N GLU A 589 31.74 10.83 -23.92
CA GLU A 589 32.26 11.33 -25.20
C GLU A 589 33.61 12.05 -25.10
N GLU A 590 34.09 12.36 -23.89
CA GLU A 590 35.39 13.04 -23.67
C GLU A 590 36.57 12.11 -23.29
N ILE A 591 36.35 10.80 -23.18
CA ILE A 591 37.43 9.85 -22.82
C ILE A 591 38.18 9.37 -24.06
N ASP A 592 39.39 9.88 -24.27
CA ASP A 592 40.35 9.29 -25.20
C ASP A 592 40.92 7.99 -24.59
N LEU A 593 40.34 6.87 -25.01
CA LEU A 593 40.72 5.53 -24.59
C LEU A 593 42.19 5.22 -24.91
N GLU A 594 42.79 5.82 -25.94
CA GLU A 594 44.15 5.51 -26.37
C GLU A 594 45.22 6.12 -25.44
N GLU A 595 44.91 7.26 -24.81
CA GLU A 595 45.77 7.89 -23.80
C GLU A 595 45.65 7.20 -22.43
N THR A 596 44.45 6.71 -22.11
CA THR A 596 44.15 5.96 -20.88
C THR A 596 44.88 4.60 -20.86
N TRP A 597 44.99 3.93 -22.00
CA TRP A 597 45.71 2.66 -22.13
C TRP A 597 47.24 2.79 -22.02
N LYS A 598 47.82 3.93 -22.40
CA LYS A 598 49.27 4.16 -22.25
C LYS A 598 49.69 4.37 -20.80
N GLN A 599 48.81 4.92 -19.95
CA GLN A 599 49.07 5.09 -18.52
C GLN A 599 49.06 3.76 -17.76
N PHE A 600 48.30 2.76 -18.23
CA PHE A 600 48.20 1.44 -17.60
C PHE A 600 49.38 0.50 -17.90
N ALA A 601 50.13 0.74 -18.98
CA ALA A 601 51.19 -0.17 -19.44
C ALA A 601 52.55 0.01 -18.74
N ASP A 602 52.74 1.05 -17.91
CA ASP A 602 54.06 1.47 -17.42
C ASP A 602 54.35 1.17 -15.93
N HIS A 603 53.61 0.23 -15.31
CA HIS A 603 53.93 -0.24 -13.96
C HIS A 603 54.06 -1.78 -13.88
N ASP A 604 55.32 -2.24 -13.89
CA ASP A 604 55.80 -3.61 -13.65
C ASP A 604 55.29 -4.24 -12.34
N GLU A 605 54.61 -5.40 -12.41
CA GLU A 605 55.10 -6.70 -11.93
C GLU A 605 54.17 -7.90 -12.32
N TRP A 606 54.59 -8.58 -13.38
CA TRP A 606 54.50 -10.00 -13.80
C TRP A 606 53.52 -11.02 -13.16
N VAL A 607 52.63 -11.57 -14.01
CA VAL A 607 52.31 -13.01 -14.05
C VAL A 607 53.03 -13.62 -15.26
N ASN A 608 53.95 -14.56 -15.02
CA ASN A 608 54.77 -15.15 -16.07
C ASN A 608 53.94 -16.10 -16.97
N TYR A 609 54.15 -16.05 -18.29
CA TYR A 609 53.43 -16.82 -19.33
C TYR A 609 53.48 -18.35 -19.10
N SER A 610 54.49 -18.84 -18.39
CA SER A 610 54.60 -20.25 -17.99
C SER A 610 53.52 -20.70 -16.98
N THR A 611 53.05 -19.79 -16.12
CA THR A 611 52.00 -20.06 -15.11
C THR A 611 50.63 -20.18 -15.76
N LEU A 612 50.31 -19.29 -16.70
CA LEU A 612 49.10 -19.36 -17.51
C LEU A 612 49.04 -20.63 -18.37
N ARG A 613 50.17 -21.05 -18.93
CA ARG A 613 50.24 -22.30 -19.72
C ARG A 613 50.04 -23.55 -18.86
N LEU A 614 50.50 -23.55 -17.60
CA LEU A 614 50.31 -24.67 -16.68
C LEU A 614 48.83 -24.84 -16.31
N ILE A 615 48.15 -23.73 -16.01
CA ILE A 615 46.72 -23.69 -15.64
C ILE A 615 45.85 -24.16 -16.81
N VAL A 616 46.12 -23.67 -18.03
CA VAL A 616 45.36 -24.07 -19.22
C VAL A 616 45.58 -25.55 -19.55
N SER A 617 46.81 -26.08 -19.42
CA SER A 617 47.06 -27.51 -19.62
C SER A 617 46.41 -28.41 -18.56
N GLN A 618 46.22 -27.92 -17.32
CA GLN A 618 45.53 -28.67 -16.27
C GLN A 618 44.01 -28.73 -16.52
N VAL A 619 43.41 -27.61 -16.92
CA VAL A 619 41.98 -27.53 -17.26
C VAL A 619 41.65 -28.39 -18.48
N VAL A 620 42.50 -28.42 -19.51
CA VAL A 620 42.28 -29.26 -20.70
C VAL A 620 42.36 -30.76 -20.34
N ASN A 621 43.32 -31.18 -19.52
CA ASN A 621 43.42 -32.58 -19.09
C ASN A 621 42.24 -33.02 -18.21
N ASP A 622 41.69 -32.12 -17.38
CA ASP A 622 40.52 -32.44 -16.53
C ASP A 622 39.22 -32.52 -17.35
N VAL A 623 39.11 -31.70 -18.42
CA VAL A 623 38.00 -31.78 -19.39
C VAL A 623 38.08 -33.06 -20.22
N ASP A 624 39.26 -33.45 -20.71
CA ASP A 624 39.45 -34.69 -21.47
C ASP A 624 39.18 -35.93 -20.60
N ARG A 625 39.57 -35.90 -19.32
CA ARG A 625 39.28 -36.99 -18.36
C ARG A 625 37.80 -37.07 -18.02
N ALA A 626 37.10 -35.93 -17.95
CA ALA A 626 35.65 -35.88 -17.79
C ALA A 626 34.94 -36.43 -19.04
N LEU A 627 35.47 -36.15 -20.24
CA LEU A 627 34.95 -36.65 -21.51
C LEU A 627 35.14 -38.17 -21.65
N GLU A 628 36.32 -38.72 -21.30
CA GLU A 628 36.56 -40.17 -21.25
C GLU A 628 35.63 -40.87 -20.24
N THR A 629 35.44 -40.26 -19.06
CA THR A 629 34.53 -40.80 -18.03
C THR A 629 33.08 -40.82 -18.49
N LEU A 630 32.66 -39.85 -19.30
CA LEU A 630 31.31 -39.77 -19.87
C LEU A 630 31.13 -40.75 -21.06
N GLN A 631 32.19 -41.00 -21.83
CA GLN A 631 32.21 -41.99 -22.92
C GLN A 631 32.23 -43.44 -22.39
N GLU A 632 32.99 -43.75 -21.33
CA GLU A 632 33.01 -45.06 -20.68
C GLU A 632 31.69 -45.41 -19.98
N ARG A 633 30.93 -44.40 -19.53
CA ARG A 633 29.61 -44.56 -18.88
C ARG A 633 28.44 -44.70 -19.87
N GLY A 634 28.72 -44.84 -21.17
CA GLY A 634 27.74 -45.23 -22.18
C GLY A 634 26.55 -44.26 -22.34
N LYS A 635 26.70 -43.00 -21.92
CA LYS A 635 25.67 -41.97 -22.05
C LYS A 635 26.25 -40.80 -22.82
N ILE A 636 26.26 -40.97 -24.15
CA ILE A 636 25.95 -39.99 -25.21
C ILE A 636 26.60 -40.53 -26.49
N VAL A 637 25.77 -41.01 -27.41
CA VAL A 637 26.13 -41.21 -28.82
C VAL A 637 25.68 -39.95 -29.54
N ILE A 638 26.62 -39.24 -30.17
CA ILE A 638 26.34 -38.15 -31.10
C ILE A 638 26.47 -38.75 -32.49
N GLU A 639 25.36 -38.84 -33.24
CA GLU A 639 25.23 -38.34 -34.62
C GLU A 639 23.99 -38.87 -35.36
N GLN A 640 23.37 -37.93 -36.10
CA GLN A 640 22.56 -38.12 -37.32
C GLN A 640 21.13 -38.68 -37.21
N GLY A 641 20.17 -37.74 -37.16
CA GLY A 641 18.93 -37.82 -37.95
C GLY A 641 17.72 -38.53 -37.33
N ARG A 642 16.63 -37.77 -37.16
CA ARG A 642 15.21 -38.17 -37.13
C ARG A 642 14.74 -39.19 -36.07
N GLY A 643 13.79 -38.75 -35.24
CA GLY A 643 12.57 -39.54 -34.95
C GLY A 643 12.32 -39.96 -33.49
N PHE A 644 11.36 -39.25 -32.87
CA PHE A 644 10.31 -39.67 -31.93
C PHE A 644 10.44 -40.91 -31.01
N ALA A 645 10.19 -40.61 -29.73
CA ALA A 645 9.22 -41.23 -28.79
C ALA A 645 9.16 -42.77 -28.64
N LEU A 646 9.27 -43.21 -27.38
CA LEU A 646 8.11 -43.65 -26.57
C LEU A 646 8.53 -43.96 -25.12
N ALA A 647 7.72 -43.49 -24.17
CA ALA A 647 7.60 -43.97 -22.78
C ALA A 647 7.15 -45.47 -22.76
N PRO A 648 7.04 -46.21 -21.63
CA PRO A 648 7.00 -45.77 -20.22
C PRO A 648 7.72 -46.68 -19.18
N ARG A 649 8.05 -46.10 -18.01
CA ARG A 649 7.57 -46.57 -16.70
C ARG A 649 7.81 -45.54 -15.62
#